data_AF-D4LBL1-F1
#
_entry.id   AF-D4LBL1-F1
#
_cell.length_a   1.000
_cell.length_b   1.000
_cell.length_c   1.000
_cell.angle_alpha   90.00
_cell.angle_beta   90.00
_cell.angle_gamma   90.00
#
_symmetry.space_group_name_H-M   'P 1'
#
loop_
_entity.id
_entity.type
_entity.pdbx_description
1 polymer ?
#
loop_
_entity_poly.entity_id
_entity_poly.type
_entity_poly.pdbx_seq_one_letter_code
_entity_poly.pdbx_strand_id
1 'polypeptide(L)'
;MTQRFRKVLSIAASAAMLCSMLLYLPEDHRLGSWLASAEEVSAEPEGEGTAESPYQISNADQLYWFAEHADTSAHAKLTDDIVVNENLVNSVGNLNSGSYRSWTPIGNLEATLGYTCAFSGTFDGDGHTISGLYDDVGRSYVGFVGELSGSGTVKNLGIVDSWFRGYERNGGICGENAGTITHCYFSGTIKTEVGSAGGICGENSGTITNSYNMGLVNGIAASGGMGGVCGENTGTITNSYTTGTVNATEYRTCGGVCGENTGTITNSYNTGSVVAGTYCTGDSCGGVCGRNEGTIRNVFNSGTLSHDSDRVYLGGLCGTNTSGATLEYGYNIGKLNAEGAALLFSGGVCVTPHGSISHCWYNSDVFGGNAFAAGEADRETVEGRNTAAFVSGEVAYLLGEAWGQDLENGQENPALGGVKVYENKIYSRCDAGDTPTLVYSNTKEADVIPAHTYAYGRCKVCGAYKNQVGVHLAGHSLTLDGDIGVHFYMELDSRLLANEHAYMRFTLPNGQTQQIPVLDAKTDQVDEGTYYVFTCRVAAKEMTSEITAQICTDTLQGPVYSFTVQDYAKYICNNSAEYSTEAAALAEAMLQYGAYAKAYFEGTALAPTAAMEVVTADTLSELMPGSSGTLPEGITYYGTTLLLESNTVLRHYFRVEPGFDVSQYAFTGSKGNYYYIDTAGISVNRFRIPVSVSVTEQTGFQQSSGSKWSLSYSPLYYLRSVLGAENTDPELKHLVQAMYLFHRAALDYEMSLGEITPEPPVAEAELS
;
A
#
# COMPACT_ATOMS: atom_id res chain seq x y z
N MET A 1 -1.68 -3.60 -83.12
CA MET A 1 -2.89 -3.52 -83.98
C MET A 1 -3.37 -4.92 -84.37
N THR A 2 -3.39 -5.87 -83.43
CA THR A 2 -3.73 -7.28 -83.69
C THR A 2 -4.21 -7.95 -82.39
N GLN A 3 -5.30 -7.43 -81.81
CA GLN A 3 -6.02 -8.11 -80.71
C GLN A 3 -7.46 -7.59 -80.48
N ARG A 4 -8.01 -6.80 -81.41
CA ARG A 4 -9.36 -6.18 -81.31
C ARG A 4 -10.49 -6.92 -82.06
N PHE A 5 -10.29 -8.17 -82.51
CA PHE A 5 -11.26 -8.87 -83.38
C PHE A 5 -11.80 -10.21 -82.90
N ARG A 6 -11.70 -10.55 -81.60
CA ARG A 6 -12.23 -11.83 -81.07
C ARG A 6 -13.37 -11.75 -80.04
N LYS A 7 -13.87 -10.57 -79.67
CA LYS A 7 -14.99 -10.43 -78.71
C LYS A 7 -16.36 -10.07 -79.30
N VAL A 8 -16.48 -9.93 -80.63
CA VAL A 8 -17.76 -9.55 -81.30
C VAL A 8 -18.56 -10.77 -81.81
N LEU A 9 -18.08 -12.01 -81.63
CA LEU A 9 -18.73 -13.20 -82.22
C LEU A 9 -19.48 -14.14 -81.27
N SER A 10 -19.59 -13.87 -79.96
CA SER A 10 -20.40 -14.72 -79.05
C SER A 10 -21.76 -14.15 -78.66
N ILE A 11 -22.05 -12.88 -78.99
CA ILE A 11 -23.33 -12.22 -78.66
C ILE A 11 -24.35 -12.34 -79.82
N ALA A 12 -23.90 -12.63 -81.04
CA ALA A 12 -24.79 -12.79 -82.20
C ALA A 12 -25.49 -14.16 -82.30
N ALA A 13 -25.13 -15.16 -81.47
CA ALA A 13 -25.70 -16.50 -81.52
C ALA A 13 -26.95 -16.68 -80.64
N SER A 14 -27.15 -15.83 -79.63
CA SER A 14 -28.29 -15.94 -78.70
C SER A 14 -29.50 -15.10 -79.15
N ALA A 15 -29.29 -14.05 -79.95
CA ALA A 15 -30.35 -13.22 -80.52
C ALA A 15 -31.13 -13.95 -81.65
N ALA A 16 -30.52 -14.92 -82.32
CA ALA A 16 -31.16 -15.68 -83.41
C ALA A 16 -32.12 -16.77 -82.90
N MET A 17 -31.98 -17.25 -81.66
CA MET A 17 -32.88 -18.27 -81.09
C MET A 17 -34.18 -17.69 -80.52
N LEU A 18 -34.18 -16.43 -80.05
CA LEU A 18 -35.41 -15.75 -79.62
C LEU A 18 -36.26 -15.28 -80.82
N CYS A 19 -35.65 -14.99 -81.96
CA CYS A 19 -36.37 -14.52 -83.15
C CYS A 19 -37.22 -15.62 -83.82
N SER A 20 -37.02 -16.90 -83.49
CA SER A 20 -37.82 -18.03 -83.96
C SER A 20 -39.05 -18.37 -83.09
N MET A 21 -39.21 -17.77 -81.90
CA MET A 21 -40.36 -17.99 -81.02
C MET A 21 -41.49 -16.96 -81.17
N LEU A 22 -41.31 -15.95 -82.03
CA LEU A 22 -42.27 -14.84 -82.23
C LEU A 22 -43.27 -15.03 -83.38
N LEU A 23 -43.35 -16.22 -84.00
CA LEU A 23 -44.26 -16.49 -85.12
C LEU A 23 -45.59 -17.17 -84.75
N TYR A 24 -45.98 -17.24 -83.46
CA TYR A 24 -47.18 -17.98 -83.06
C TYR A 24 -48.01 -17.36 -81.92
N LEU A 25 -48.27 -16.05 -81.95
CA LEU A 25 -49.37 -15.47 -81.15
C LEU A 25 -50.19 -14.44 -81.96
N PRO A 26 -51.54 -14.42 -81.81
CA PRO A 26 -52.41 -13.59 -82.62
C PRO A 26 -52.34 -12.10 -82.24
N GLU A 27 -52.47 -11.25 -83.26
CA GLU A 27 -52.63 -9.80 -83.16
C GLU A 27 -53.90 -9.45 -82.36
N ASP A 28 -53.73 -8.90 -81.16
CA ASP A 28 -54.55 -7.80 -80.65
C ASP A 28 -54.02 -7.36 -79.28
N HIS A 29 -53.34 -6.21 -79.26
CA HIS A 29 -53.29 -5.18 -78.22
C HIS A 29 -51.96 -4.40 -78.29
N ARG A 30 -52.00 -3.33 -79.09
CA ARG A 30 -51.28 -2.04 -78.91
C ARG A 30 -49.75 -2.12 -78.75
N LEU A 31 -49.08 -2.11 -79.90
CA LEU A 31 -47.76 -1.50 -80.10
C LEU A 31 -47.78 -0.03 -79.66
N GLY A 32 -47.39 0.24 -78.42
CA GLY A 32 -47.38 1.60 -77.87
C GLY A 32 -46.98 1.70 -76.41
N SER A 33 -45.97 0.94 -75.97
CA SER A 33 -45.27 1.14 -74.68
C SER A 33 -44.00 0.29 -74.48
N TRP A 34 -43.49 -0.41 -75.50
CA TRP A 34 -42.36 -1.36 -75.37
C TRP A 34 -41.02 -0.84 -75.93
N LEU A 35 -40.84 0.48 -76.06
CA LEU A 35 -39.58 1.12 -76.47
C LEU A 35 -39.28 2.37 -75.63
N ALA A 36 -39.50 2.29 -74.31
CA ALA A 36 -39.06 3.28 -73.35
C ALA A 36 -38.63 2.63 -72.04
N SER A 37 -37.67 1.70 -72.13
CA SER A 37 -36.64 1.56 -71.10
C SER A 37 -35.37 1.25 -71.87
N ALA A 38 -34.66 2.30 -72.29
CA ALA A 38 -33.25 2.12 -72.56
C ALA A 38 -32.66 1.55 -71.27
N GLU A 39 -32.11 0.33 -71.31
CA GLU A 39 -31.10 -0.06 -70.33
C GLU A 39 -30.10 1.11 -70.31
N GLU A 40 -30.08 1.87 -69.22
CA GLU A 40 -29.02 2.82 -68.96
C GLU A 40 -27.75 1.98 -68.86
N VAL A 41 -26.98 1.93 -69.94
CA VAL A 41 -25.68 1.28 -69.96
C VAL A 41 -24.82 2.07 -68.98
N SER A 42 -24.55 1.46 -67.82
CA SER A 42 -23.63 1.99 -66.82
C SER A 42 -22.27 2.24 -67.47
N ALA A 43 -21.68 3.41 -67.23
CA ALA A 43 -20.46 3.82 -67.91
C ALA A 43 -19.24 3.07 -67.34
N GLU A 44 -18.46 2.42 -68.21
CA GLU A 44 -17.21 1.75 -67.81
C GLU A 44 -16.20 2.77 -67.25
N PRO A 45 -15.67 2.56 -66.03
CA PRO A 45 -14.65 3.42 -65.42
C PRO A 45 -13.30 3.28 -66.12
N GLU A 46 -12.46 4.31 -66.01
CA GLU A 46 -11.06 4.23 -66.47
C GLU A 46 -10.26 3.25 -65.60
N GLY A 47 -9.31 2.53 -66.20
CA GLY A 47 -8.49 1.51 -65.52
C GLY A 47 -8.61 0.14 -66.18
N GLU A 48 -7.79 -0.83 -65.75
CA GLU A 48 -7.82 -2.21 -66.25
C GLU A 48 -8.29 -3.20 -65.18
N GLY A 49 -8.63 -2.71 -63.98
CA GLY A 49 -9.03 -3.54 -62.85
C GLY A 49 -7.89 -4.33 -62.20
N THR A 50 -6.64 -4.04 -62.54
CA THR A 50 -5.45 -4.66 -61.91
C THR A 50 -5.01 -3.86 -60.69
N ALA A 51 -4.14 -4.43 -59.86
CA ALA A 51 -3.60 -3.73 -58.69
C ALA A 51 -2.81 -2.46 -59.07
N GLU A 52 -2.10 -2.47 -60.20
CA GLU A 52 -1.32 -1.33 -60.71
C GLU A 52 -2.18 -0.31 -61.47
N SER A 53 -3.34 -0.72 -61.97
CA SER A 53 -4.26 0.13 -62.73
C SER A 53 -5.71 -0.16 -62.33
N PRO A 54 -6.11 0.15 -61.07
CA PRO A 54 -7.45 -0.10 -60.58
C PRO A 54 -8.48 0.74 -61.34
N TYR A 55 -9.72 0.26 -61.39
CA TYR A 55 -10.82 1.04 -61.92
C TYR A 55 -11.06 2.31 -61.07
N GLN A 56 -11.09 3.47 -61.72
CA GLN A 56 -11.31 4.77 -61.10
C GLN A 56 -12.79 5.11 -61.13
N ILE A 57 -13.42 5.17 -59.96
CA ILE A 57 -14.87 5.40 -59.80
C ILE A 57 -15.07 6.83 -59.26
N SER A 58 -15.86 7.63 -59.99
CA SER A 58 -16.13 9.04 -59.69
C SER A 58 -17.63 9.38 -59.67
N ASN A 59 -18.50 8.45 -60.05
CA ASN A 59 -19.95 8.64 -60.05
C ASN A 59 -20.70 7.32 -59.87
N ALA A 60 -22.02 7.43 -59.66
CA ALA A 60 -22.89 6.29 -59.42
C ALA A 60 -22.92 5.29 -60.59
N ASP A 61 -22.90 5.76 -61.84
CA ASP A 61 -22.95 4.84 -62.99
C ASP A 61 -21.70 3.96 -63.09
N GLN A 62 -20.52 4.53 -62.81
CA GLN A 62 -19.28 3.76 -62.74
C GLN A 62 -19.27 2.76 -61.58
N LEU A 63 -19.85 3.14 -60.44
CA LEU A 63 -19.98 2.24 -59.28
C LEU A 63 -20.87 1.02 -59.62
N TYR A 64 -22.01 1.27 -60.26
CA TYR A 64 -22.93 0.23 -60.69
C TYR A 64 -22.34 -0.63 -61.79
N TRP A 65 -21.61 -0.04 -62.74
CA TRP A 65 -20.87 -0.81 -63.74
C TRP A 65 -19.90 -1.78 -63.07
N PHE A 66 -19.13 -1.32 -62.07
CA PHE A 66 -18.19 -2.17 -61.35
C PHE A 66 -18.89 -3.34 -60.66
N ALA A 67 -19.99 -3.08 -59.96
CA ALA A 67 -20.73 -4.12 -59.24
C ALA A 67 -21.35 -5.19 -60.16
N GLU A 68 -21.77 -4.80 -61.37
CA GLU A 68 -22.46 -5.68 -62.32
C GLU A 68 -21.51 -6.41 -63.29
N HIS A 69 -20.41 -5.77 -63.69
CA HIS A 69 -19.60 -6.20 -64.84
C HIS A 69 -18.13 -6.50 -64.53
N ALA A 70 -17.59 -6.01 -63.41
CA ALA A 70 -16.19 -6.27 -63.09
C ALA A 70 -15.98 -7.73 -62.69
N ASP A 71 -14.78 -8.25 -62.97
CA ASP A 71 -14.35 -9.53 -62.42
C ASP A 71 -14.32 -9.45 -60.89
N THR A 72 -14.69 -10.52 -60.18
CA THR A 72 -14.69 -10.51 -58.71
C THR A 72 -13.29 -10.33 -58.11
N SER A 73 -12.24 -10.53 -58.90
CA SER A 73 -10.84 -10.24 -58.53
C SER A 73 -10.37 -8.83 -58.88
N ALA A 74 -11.21 -8.01 -59.52
CA ALA A 74 -10.83 -6.67 -59.98
C ALA A 74 -10.60 -5.70 -58.81
N HIS A 75 -9.67 -4.76 -59.02
CA HIS A 75 -9.36 -3.69 -58.08
C HIS A 75 -10.03 -2.38 -58.52
N ALA A 76 -10.59 -1.65 -57.57
CA ALA A 76 -11.21 -0.34 -57.78
C ALA A 76 -10.76 0.67 -56.73
N LYS A 77 -10.81 1.93 -57.12
CA LYS A 77 -10.48 3.09 -56.29
C LYS A 77 -11.49 4.20 -56.51
N LEU A 78 -12.02 4.79 -55.43
CA LEU A 78 -12.81 6.01 -55.54
C LEU A 78 -11.92 7.22 -55.80
N THR A 79 -12.43 8.14 -56.61
CA THR A 79 -11.78 9.43 -56.95
C THR A 79 -12.64 10.64 -56.61
N ASP A 80 -13.88 10.38 -56.20
CA ASP A 80 -14.83 11.39 -55.72
C ASP A 80 -15.82 10.72 -54.75
N ASP A 81 -16.53 11.53 -53.98
CA ASP A 81 -17.69 11.07 -53.21
C ASP A 81 -18.83 10.70 -54.15
N ILE A 82 -19.48 9.56 -53.89
CA ILE A 82 -20.51 9.02 -54.77
C ILE A 82 -21.88 9.17 -54.12
N VAL A 83 -22.81 9.83 -54.80
CA VAL A 83 -24.22 9.95 -54.37
C VAL A 83 -25.10 9.13 -55.30
N VAL A 84 -25.75 8.10 -54.78
CA VAL A 84 -26.67 7.22 -55.54
C VAL A 84 -28.12 7.64 -55.37
N ASN A 85 -28.56 7.81 -54.13
CA ASN A 85 -29.86 8.36 -53.76
C ASN A 85 -29.63 9.46 -52.72
N GLU A 86 -30.44 10.52 -52.76
CA GLU A 86 -30.36 11.62 -51.80
C GLU A 86 -31.42 11.49 -50.71
N ASN A 87 -31.05 11.80 -49.47
CA ASN A 87 -31.96 11.86 -48.31
C ASN A 87 -32.71 10.53 -48.12
N LEU A 88 -32.00 9.41 -48.20
CA LEU A 88 -32.62 8.09 -48.14
C LEU A 88 -33.17 7.78 -46.75
N VAL A 89 -32.42 8.16 -45.71
CA VAL A 89 -32.72 7.86 -44.31
C VAL A 89 -32.95 9.16 -43.52
N ASN A 90 -34.00 9.20 -42.71
CA ASN A 90 -34.27 10.34 -41.83
C ASN A 90 -33.47 10.30 -40.52
N SER A 91 -33.60 11.35 -39.72
CA SER A 91 -32.83 11.53 -38.48
C SER A 91 -33.05 10.46 -37.40
N VAL A 92 -34.13 9.67 -37.49
CA VAL A 92 -34.40 8.55 -36.57
C VAL A 92 -34.06 7.19 -37.17
N GLY A 93 -33.41 7.18 -38.34
CA GLY A 93 -32.98 5.95 -38.99
C GLY A 93 -34.09 5.22 -39.72
N ASN A 94 -35.15 5.90 -40.19
CA ASN A 94 -36.22 5.32 -41.02
C ASN A 94 -36.08 5.76 -42.49
N LEU A 95 -36.46 4.88 -43.41
CA LEU A 95 -36.50 5.16 -44.86
C LEU A 95 -37.50 6.27 -45.19
N ASN A 96 -37.07 7.28 -45.95
CA ASN A 96 -37.96 8.30 -46.48
C ASN A 96 -38.85 7.76 -47.61
N SER A 97 -39.97 8.41 -47.91
CA SER A 97 -40.80 8.02 -49.07
C SER A 97 -40.16 8.51 -50.37
N GLY A 98 -40.01 7.62 -51.35
CA GLY A 98 -39.39 7.96 -52.63
C GLY A 98 -39.31 6.76 -53.58
N SER A 99 -38.77 7.00 -54.77
CA SER A 99 -38.32 5.96 -55.69
C SER A 99 -36.80 5.98 -55.71
N TYR A 100 -36.18 4.84 -55.41
CA TYR A 100 -34.74 4.75 -55.19
C TYR A 100 -34.12 3.79 -56.21
N ARG A 101 -32.91 4.11 -56.66
CA ARG A 101 -32.09 3.17 -57.43
C ARG A 101 -31.65 2.04 -56.50
N SER A 102 -32.05 0.80 -56.81
CA SER A 102 -31.70 -0.37 -56.00
C SER A 102 -30.22 -0.74 -56.13
N TRP A 103 -29.62 -1.24 -55.06
CA TRP A 103 -28.25 -1.75 -55.01
C TRP A 103 -28.26 -3.28 -55.01
N THR A 104 -27.29 -3.87 -55.69
CA THR A 104 -26.98 -5.30 -55.60
C THR A 104 -25.57 -5.43 -55.04
N PRO A 105 -25.38 -6.09 -53.88
CA PRO A 105 -24.06 -6.22 -53.27
C PRO A 105 -23.05 -6.91 -54.19
N ILE A 106 -21.81 -6.41 -54.16
CA ILE A 106 -20.71 -7.00 -54.92
C ILE A 106 -20.42 -8.39 -54.35
N GLY A 107 -20.32 -9.41 -55.20
CA GLY A 107 -20.07 -10.78 -54.73
C GLY A 107 -21.23 -11.40 -53.93
N ASN A 108 -22.46 -11.26 -54.42
CA ASN A 108 -23.69 -11.84 -53.84
C ASN A 108 -24.50 -12.69 -54.86
N LEU A 109 -23.82 -13.31 -55.81
CA LEU A 109 -24.41 -14.23 -56.80
C LEU A 109 -24.52 -15.68 -56.27
N GLU A 110 -25.01 -15.90 -55.05
CA GLU A 110 -25.23 -17.28 -54.57
C GLU A 110 -26.47 -17.93 -55.22
N ALA A 111 -27.35 -17.19 -55.91
CA ALA A 111 -28.67 -17.72 -56.26
C ALA A 111 -28.92 -18.13 -57.73
N THR A 112 -28.01 -17.88 -58.69
CA THR A 112 -28.35 -18.11 -60.12
C THR A 112 -27.58 -19.25 -60.78
N LEU A 113 -26.36 -19.62 -60.33
CA LEU A 113 -25.50 -20.55 -61.09
C LEU A 113 -24.70 -21.59 -60.27
N GLY A 114 -24.79 -21.62 -58.94
CA GLY A 114 -24.13 -22.66 -58.13
C GLY A 114 -22.60 -22.57 -58.06
N TYR A 115 -22.02 -21.37 -58.19
CA TYR A 115 -20.59 -21.09 -58.03
C TYR A 115 -20.37 -20.00 -56.96
N THR A 116 -19.25 -20.08 -56.24
CA THR A 116 -18.82 -19.04 -55.29
C THR A 116 -18.45 -17.77 -56.05
N CYS A 117 -19.01 -16.63 -55.65
CA CYS A 117 -18.88 -15.34 -56.32
C CYS A 117 -18.24 -14.27 -55.43
N ALA A 118 -17.63 -14.69 -54.32
CA ALA A 118 -16.99 -13.82 -53.35
C ALA A 118 -16.02 -12.83 -54.02
N PHE A 119 -16.08 -11.57 -53.57
CA PHE A 119 -15.17 -10.54 -54.00
C PHE A 119 -13.76 -10.83 -53.47
N SER A 120 -12.77 -10.84 -54.36
CA SER A 120 -11.38 -11.22 -54.09
C SER A 120 -10.37 -10.13 -54.44
N GLY A 121 -10.83 -9.05 -55.09
CA GLY A 121 -10.04 -7.87 -55.39
C GLY A 121 -9.98 -6.87 -54.23
N THR A 122 -9.53 -5.65 -54.54
CA THR A 122 -9.47 -4.54 -53.57
C THR A 122 -10.42 -3.42 -53.96
N PHE A 123 -11.28 -3.00 -53.02
CA PHE A 123 -12.02 -1.76 -53.14
C PHE A 123 -11.43 -0.72 -52.18
N ASP A 124 -10.78 0.32 -52.73
CA ASP A 124 -10.17 1.41 -51.96
C ASP A 124 -11.04 2.67 -52.06
N GLY A 125 -11.65 3.07 -50.96
CA GLY A 125 -12.40 4.32 -50.90
C GLY A 125 -11.51 5.56 -50.96
N ASP A 126 -10.19 5.45 -50.75
CA ASP A 126 -9.25 6.60 -50.71
C ASP A 126 -9.67 7.75 -49.78
N GLY A 127 -10.51 7.47 -48.77
CA GLY A 127 -11.08 8.48 -47.87
C GLY A 127 -12.40 9.10 -48.34
N HIS A 128 -12.93 8.66 -49.49
CA HIS A 128 -14.24 9.06 -50.02
C HIS A 128 -15.39 8.22 -49.45
N THR A 129 -16.60 8.72 -49.70
CA THR A 129 -17.86 8.13 -49.27
C THR A 129 -18.73 7.69 -50.43
N ILE A 130 -19.60 6.72 -50.16
CA ILE A 130 -20.74 6.37 -51.00
C ILE A 130 -22.01 6.59 -50.18
N SER A 131 -22.93 7.40 -50.70
CA SER A 131 -24.19 7.71 -50.06
C SER A 131 -25.40 7.18 -50.84
N GLY A 132 -26.46 6.82 -50.12
CA GLY A 132 -27.74 6.48 -50.75
C GLY A 132 -27.84 5.06 -51.31
N LEU A 133 -27.07 4.09 -50.81
CA LEU A 133 -27.26 2.70 -51.23
C LEU A 133 -28.58 2.16 -50.67
N TYR A 134 -29.42 1.58 -51.54
CA TYR A 134 -30.75 1.10 -51.18
C TYR A 134 -30.94 -0.37 -51.57
N ASP A 135 -31.09 -1.27 -50.59
CA ASP A 135 -31.48 -2.67 -50.80
C ASP A 135 -32.67 -3.02 -49.89
N ASP A 136 -33.83 -3.34 -50.48
CA ASP A 136 -35.04 -3.77 -49.77
C ASP A 136 -35.55 -5.14 -50.26
N VAL A 137 -34.65 -5.95 -50.83
CA VAL A 137 -35.04 -7.24 -51.44
C VAL A 137 -35.23 -8.34 -50.39
N GLY A 138 -34.66 -8.19 -49.19
CA GLY A 138 -34.78 -9.21 -48.13
C GLY A 138 -33.98 -10.48 -48.40
N ARG A 139 -32.85 -10.36 -49.12
CA ARG A 139 -31.89 -11.45 -49.37
C ARG A 139 -30.91 -11.62 -48.20
N SER A 140 -30.13 -12.70 -48.19
CA SER A 140 -28.97 -12.82 -47.31
C SER A 140 -27.74 -12.12 -47.90
N TYR A 141 -26.69 -11.93 -47.09
CA TYR A 141 -25.43 -11.30 -47.50
C TYR A 141 -25.62 -9.87 -48.00
N VAL A 142 -26.39 -9.07 -47.26
CA VAL A 142 -26.63 -7.66 -47.64
C VAL A 142 -25.47 -6.79 -47.17
N GLY A 143 -25.06 -5.86 -48.02
CA GLY A 143 -24.06 -4.84 -47.74
C GLY A 143 -23.57 -4.13 -48.99
N PHE A 144 -22.52 -3.33 -48.85
CA PHE A 144 -21.78 -2.86 -50.02
C PHE A 144 -21.19 -4.05 -50.80
N VAL A 145 -20.54 -4.96 -50.08
CA VAL A 145 -20.12 -6.29 -50.53
C VAL A 145 -21.00 -7.35 -49.88
N GLY A 146 -21.41 -8.38 -50.62
CA GLY A 146 -22.13 -9.52 -50.05
C GLY A 146 -21.16 -10.46 -49.34
N GLU A 147 -20.26 -11.06 -50.11
CA GLU A 147 -19.23 -11.97 -49.60
C GLU A 147 -17.83 -11.47 -50.00
N LEU A 148 -16.95 -11.28 -49.01
CA LEU A 148 -15.55 -10.95 -49.20
C LEU A 148 -14.68 -12.19 -48.96
N SER A 149 -14.01 -12.67 -50.00
CA SER A 149 -13.11 -13.83 -49.91
C SER A 149 -11.86 -13.53 -49.09
N GLY A 150 -11.11 -14.58 -48.74
CA GLY A 150 -9.86 -14.47 -47.96
C GLY A 150 -8.75 -13.59 -48.56
N SER A 151 -8.75 -13.32 -49.88
CA SER A 151 -7.83 -12.36 -50.50
C SER A 151 -8.46 -10.98 -50.74
N GLY A 152 -9.76 -10.84 -50.54
CA GLY A 152 -10.50 -9.61 -50.75
C GLY A 152 -10.15 -8.54 -49.72
N THR A 153 -10.20 -7.28 -50.14
CA THR A 153 -9.97 -6.13 -49.25
C THR A 153 -10.96 -5.00 -49.54
N VAL A 154 -11.58 -4.46 -48.49
CA VAL A 154 -12.31 -3.18 -48.54
C VAL A 154 -11.65 -2.22 -47.57
N LYS A 155 -11.26 -1.03 -48.02
CA LYS A 155 -10.55 -0.09 -47.16
C LYS A 155 -10.88 1.38 -47.43
N ASN A 156 -10.64 2.22 -46.44
CA ASN A 156 -10.73 3.69 -46.52
C ASN A 156 -12.08 4.21 -47.05
N LEU A 157 -13.18 3.54 -46.68
CA LEU A 157 -14.49 3.76 -47.29
C LEU A 157 -15.56 4.08 -46.25
N GLY A 158 -16.31 5.16 -46.46
CA GLY A 158 -17.53 5.47 -45.73
C GLY A 158 -18.79 5.12 -46.51
N ILE A 159 -19.68 4.31 -45.95
CA ILE A 159 -21.03 4.09 -46.49
C ILE A 159 -22.02 4.87 -45.62
N VAL A 160 -22.68 5.88 -46.19
CA VAL A 160 -23.52 6.84 -45.45
C VAL A 160 -24.91 6.95 -46.06
N ASP A 161 -25.89 7.47 -45.32
CA ASP A 161 -27.27 7.68 -45.80
C ASP A 161 -27.82 6.49 -46.60
N SER A 162 -27.58 5.27 -46.12
CA SER A 162 -27.84 4.03 -46.84
C SER A 162 -28.85 3.18 -46.09
N TRP A 163 -29.69 2.42 -46.81
CA TRP A 163 -30.74 1.58 -46.26
C TRP A 163 -30.62 0.16 -46.78
N PHE A 164 -30.44 -0.78 -45.87
CA PHE A 164 -30.31 -2.19 -46.18
C PHE A 164 -31.35 -2.99 -45.41
N ARG A 165 -32.08 -3.87 -46.09
CA ARG A 165 -32.92 -4.89 -45.49
C ARG A 165 -32.52 -6.25 -45.99
N GLY A 166 -32.16 -7.14 -45.06
CA GLY A 166 -31.76 -8.49 -45.39
C GLY A 166 -32.26 -9.53 -44.39
N TYR A 167 -32.10 -10.78 -44.75
CA TYR A 167 -32.59 -11.93 -43.98
C TYR A 167 -31.55 -12.39 -42.94
N GLU A 168 -30.30 -12.63 -43.37
CA GLU A 168 -29.19 -13.15 -42.56
C GLU A 168 -27.83 -12.69 -43.12
N ARG A 169 -26.82 -12.55 -42.26
CA ARG A 169 -25.47 -12.04 -42.58
C ARG A 169 -25.51 -10.67 -43.23
N ASN A 170 -26.03 -9.70 -42.49
CA ASN A 170 -26.24 -8.34 -42.99
C ASN A 170 -25.17 -7.41 -42.41
N GLY A 171 -24.43 -6.71 -43.27
CA GLY A 171 -23.49 -5.69 -42.82
C GLY A 171 -23.39 -4.47 -43.73
N GLY A 172 -23.12 -3.30 -43.17
CA GLY A 172 -23.09 -2.06 -43.93
C GLY A 172 -21.98 -2.04 -44.97
N ILE A 173 -20.83 -2.63 -44.65
CA ILE A 173 -19.69 -2.79 -45.57
C ILE A 173 -19.71 -4.17 -46.23
N CYS A 174 -19.92 -5.22 -45.44
CA CYS A 174 -19.87 -6.60 -45.94
C CYS A 174 -20.92 -7.49 -45.28
N GLY A 175 -21.58 -8.37 -46.03
CA GLY A 175 -22.43 -9.40 -45.44
C GLY A 175 -21.60 -10.43 -44.67
N GLU A 176 -20.70 -11.11 -45.38
CA GLU A 176 -19.76 -12.10 -44.84
C GLU A 176 -18.32 -11.75 -45.21
N ASN A 177 -17.44 -11.64 -44.21
CA ASN A 177 -16.03 -11.29 -44.40
C ASN A 177 -15.10 -12.45 -44.03
N ALA A 178 -14.44 -13.03 -45.03
CA ALA A 178 -13.26 -13.87 -44.85
C ALA A 178 -11.94 -13.13 -45.13
N GLY A 179 -12.01 -11.92 -45.71
CA GLY A 179 -10.87 -11.09 -46.11
C GLY A 179 -10.52 -10.00 -45.10
N THR A 180 -10.18 -8.81 -45.60
CA THR A 180 -9.79 -7.65 -44.78
C THR A 180 -10.71 -6.45 -44.99
N ILE A 181 -11.28 -5.95 -43.90
CA ILE A 181 -11.97 -4.66 -43.83
C ILE A 181 -11.16 -3.73 -42.93
N THR A 182 -10.74 -2.56 -43.45
CA THR A 182 -9.87 -1.66 -42.69
C THR A 182 -10.11 -0.18 -42.96
N HIS A 183 -10.19 0.64 -41.91
CA HIS A 183 -10.49 2.08 -42.02
C HIS A 183 -11.82 2.37 -42.73
N CYS A 184 -12.85 1.57 -42.44
CA CYS A 184 -14.18 1.73 -43.01
C CYS A 184 -15.19 2.17 -41.96
N TYR A 185 -16.25 2.87 -42.38
CA TYR A 185 -17.35 3.19 -41.48
C TYR A 185 -18.71 3.14 -42.15
N PHE A 186 -19.73 2.86 -41.33
CA PHE A 186 -21.13 2.84 -41.76
C PHE A 186 -21.95 3.86 -40.98
N SER A 187 -22.77 4.65 -41.68
CA SER A 187 -23.71 5.62 -41.12
C SER A 187 -25.02 5.61 -41.91
N GLY A 188 -25.70 4.45 -41.88
CA GLY A 188 -27.02 4.24 -42.46
C GLY A 188 -27.91 3.41 -41.54
N THR A 189 -28.90 2.73 -42.11
CA THR A 189 -29.76 1.77 -41.39
C THR A 189 -29.65 0.39 -42.01
N ILE A 190 -29.44 -0.61 -41.15
CA ILE A 190 -29.57 -2.03 -41.46
C ILE A 190 -30.80 -2.56 -40.76
N LYS A 191 -31.67 -3.23 -41.51
CA LYS A 191 -32.85 -3.94 -41.01
C LYS A 191 -32.70 -5.44 -41.25
N THR A 192 -32.52 -6.22 -40.18
CA THR A 192 -32.43 -7.69 -40.25
C THR A 192 -33.75 -8.35 -39.91
N GLU A 193 -34.15 -9.38 -40.65
CA GLU A 193 -35.41 -10.09 -40.43
C GLU A 193 -35.32 -11.27 -39.46
N VAL A 194 -34.18 -11.99 -39.40
CA VAL A 194 -34.02 -13.17 -38.53
C VAL A 194 -32.57 -13.40 -38.07
N GLY A 195 -31.60 -13.22 -38.97
CA GLY A 195 -30.22 -13.66 -38.79
C GLY A 195 -29.26 -12.60 -38.27
N SER A 196 -27.97 -12.91 -38.40
CA SER A 196 -26.88 -12.07 -37.89
C SER A 196 -26.79 -10.71 -38.61
N ALA A 197 -26.47 -9.66 -37.85
CA ALA A 197 -26.27 -8.32 -38.39
C ALA A 197 -25.24 -7.50 -37.62
N GLY A 198 -24.44 -6.73 -38.36
CA GLY A 198 -23.52 -5.76 -37.79
C GLY A 198 -23.37 -4.52 -38.65
N GLY A 199 -23.03 -3.36 -38.06
CA GLY A 199 -22.89 -2.12 -38.83
C GLY A 199 -21.78 -2.18 -39.87
N ILE A 200 -20.70 -2.92 -39.60
CA ILE A 200 -19.62 -3.17 -40.57
C ILE A 200 -19.84 -4.50 -41.28
N CYS A 201 -20.03 -5.58 -40.51
CA CYS A 201 -20.11 -6.94 -41.05
C CYS A 201 -21.24 -7.76 -40.42
N GLY A 202 -21.91 -8.62 -41.20
CA GLY A 202 -22.84 -9.60 -40.64
C GLY A 202 -22.08 -10.72 -39.90
N GLU A 203 -21.19 -11.39 -40.62
CA GLU A 203 -20.34 -12.47 -40.10
C GLU A 203 -18.87 -12.23 -40.49
N ASN A 204 -17.97 -12.35 -39.52
CA ASN A 204 -16.53 -12.14 -39.73
C ASN A 204 -15.72 -13.38 -39.37
N SER A 205 -15.11 -13.99 -40.37
CA SER A 205 -14.04 -15.00 -40.24
C SER A 205 -12.65 -14.45 -40.62
N GLY A 206 -12.61 -13.26 -41.22
CA GLY A 206 -11.40 -12.51 -41.57
C GLY A 206 -11.00 -11.48 -40.53
N THR A 207 -10.56 -10.31 -41.01
CA THR A 207 -10.07 -9.20 -40.18
C THR A 207 -10.90 -7.94 -40.37
N ILE A 208 -11.32 -7.33 -39.27
CA ILE A 208 -11.90 -5.98 -39.21
C ILE A 208 -11.00 -5.11 -38.33
N THR A 209 -10.47 -4.02 -38.88
CA THR A 209 -9.53 -3.13 -38.17
C THR A 209 -9.86 -1.66 -38.35
N ASN A 210 -9.69 -0.85 -37.31
CA ASN A 210 -9.85 0.61 -37.36
C ASN A 210 -11.18 1.04 -38.01
N SER A 211 -12.26 0.30 -37.75
CA SER A 211 -13.54 0.48 -38.45
C SER A 211 -14.67 0.69 -37.47
N TYR A 212 -15.67 1.49 -37.85
CA TYR A 212 -16.69 1.90 -36.88
C TYR A 212 -18.08 2.09 -37.46
N ASN A 213 -19.08 1.85 -36.62
CA ASN A 213 -20.47 2.07 -36.95
C ASN A 213 -21.03 3.30 -36.21
N MET A 214 -21.65 4.19 -36.98
CA MET A 214 -22.44 5.32 -36.48
C MET A 214 -23.93 5.16 -36.78
N GLY A 215 -24.29 4.15 -37.60
CA GLY A 215 -25.63 3.89 -38.08
C GLY A 215 -26.50 3.08 -37.11
N LEU A 216 -27.74 2.86 -37.53
CA LEU A 216 -28.73 2.05 -36.82
C LEU A 216 -28.67 0.60 -37.32
N VAL A 217 -28.44 -0.35 -36.40
CA VAL A 217 -28.60 -1.78 -36.66
C VAL A 217 -29.89 -2.21 -35.95
N ASN A 218 -30.93 -2.55 -36.71
CA ASN A 218 -32.27 -2.80 -36.21
C ASN A 218 -32.81 -4.14 -36.70
N GLY A 219 -33.50 -4.91 -35.87
CA GLY A 219 -34.20 -6.11 -36.35
C GLY A 219 -34.24 -7.28 -35.37
N ILE A 220 -34.48 -8.46 -35.92
CA ILE A 220 -34.64 -9.71 -35.19
C ILE A 220 -33.38 -10.57 -35.38
N ALA A 221 -32.74 -10.96 -34.27
CA ALA A 221 -31.59 -11.85 -34.18
C ALA A 221 -31.99 -13.22 -33.60
N ALA A 222 -33.10 -13.79 -34.05
CA ALA A 222 -33.63 -15.05 -33.50
C ALA A 222 -32.73 -16.25 -33.79
N SER A 223 -31.96 -16.24 -34.89
CA SER A 223 -31.05 -17.34 -35.26
C SER A 223 -29.56 -16.99 -35.22
N GLY A 224 -29.20 -15.74 -34.90
CA GLY A 224 -27.80 -15.28 -34.90
C GLY A 224 -27.51 -14.14 -33.92
N GLY A 225 -26.39 -13.45 -34.10
CA GLY A 225 -25.97 -12.32 -33.27
C GLY A 225 -26.21 -10.94 -33.89
N MET A 226 -26.56 -9.95 -33.06
CA MET A 226 -26.60 -8.53 -33.46
C MET A 226 -25.50 -7.74 -32.76
N GLY A 227 -24.66 -7.06 -33.54
CA GLY A 227 -23.61 -6.18 -33.03
C GLY A 227 -23.59 -4.81 -33.69
N GLY A 228 -22.93 -3.83 -33.07
CA GLY A 228 -22.70 -2.54 -33.73
C GLY A 228 -21.63 -2.63 -34.80
N VAL A 229 -20.58 -3.45 -34.61
CA VAL A 229 -19.54 -3.69 -35.62
C VAL A 229 -19.82 -4.99 -36.37
N CYS A 230 -20.02 -6.10 -35.66
CA CYS A 230 -20.19 -7.42 -36.25
C CYS A 230 -21.33 -8.21 -35.61
N GLY A 231 -22.14 -8.93 -36.39
CA GLY A 231 -23.12 -9.85 -35.80
C GLY A 231 -22.44 -11.03 -35.11
N GLU A 232 -21.63 -11.77 -35.88
CA GLU A 232 -20.91 -12.95 -35.43
C GLU A 232 -19.43 -12.86 -35.81
N ASN A 233 -18.53 -13.13 -34.85
CA ASN A 233 -17.09 -13.05 -35.06
C ASN A 233 -16.40 -14.38 -34.73
N THR A 234 -15.85 -15.03 -35.75
CA THR A 234 -14.90 -16.15 -35.64
C THR A 234 -13.46 -15.71 -35.96
N GLY A 235 -13.29 -14.53 -36.57
CA GLY A 235 -12.01 -13.91 -36.93
C GLY A 235 -11.51 -12.89 -35.90
N THR A 236 -10.97 -11.78 -36.38
CA THR A 236 -10.38 -10.70 -35.55
C THR A 236 -11.09 -9.36 -35.75
N ILE A 237 -11.44 -8.71 -34.64
CA ILE A 237 -11.91 -7.33 -34.58
C ILE A 237 -10.94 -6.54 -33.69
N THR A 238 -10.32 -5.49 -34.25
CA THR A 238 -9.33 -4.68 -33.54
C THR A 238 -9.56 -3.18 -33.77
N ASN A 239 -9.37 -2.37 -32.73
CA ASN A 239 -9.48 -0.90 -32.79
C ASN A 239 -10.79 -0.42 -33.44
N SER A 240 -11.89 -1.12 -33.18
CA SER A 240 -13.16 -0.91 -33.86
C SER A 240 -14.24 -0.57 -32.85
N TYR A 241 -15.20 0.27 -33.23
CA TYR A 241 -16.16 0.78 -32.25
C TYR A 241 -17.53 1.06 -32.84
N THR A 242 -18.53 1.18 -31.98
CA THR A 242 -19.85 1.71 -32.38
C THR A 242 -20.19 2.94 -31.55
N THR A 243 -20.69 3.97 -32.23
CA THR A 243 -21.40 5.11 -31.62
C THR A 243 -22.89 5.08 -32.00
N GLY A 244 -23.25 4.27 -33.01
CA GLY A 244 -24.61 4.08 -33.46
C GLY A 244 -25.45 3.17 -32.56
N THR A 245 -26.75 3.11 -32.82
CA THR A 245 -27.69 2.33 -32.02
C THR A 245 -27.81 0.90 -32.51
N VAL A 246 -27.80 -0.07 -31.59
CA VAL A 246 -28.13 -1.47 -31.85
C VAL A 246 -29.49 -1.75 -31.20
N ASN A 247 -30.51 -2.06 -32.00
CA ASN A 247 -31.86 -2.33 -31.55
C ASN A 247 -32.30 -3.73 -31.98
N ALA A 248 -32.17 -4.70 -31.08
CA ALA A 248 -32.46 -6.10 -31.36
C ALA A 248 -33.83 -6.47 -30.79
N THR A 249 -34.91 -6.32 -31.57
CA THR A 249 -36.32 -6.41 -31.09
C THR A 249 -36.74 -7.82 -30.66
N GLU A 250 -36.11 -8.84 -31.23
CA GLU A 250 -36.10 -10.23 -30.76
C GLU A 250 -34.67 -10.70 -30.95
N TYR A 251 -34.05 -11.38 -29.99
CA TYR A 251 -32.63 -11.71 -30.11
C TYR A 251 -32.25 -12.97 -29.39
N ARG A 252 -31.19 -13.62 -29.85
CA ARG A 252 -30.44 -14.61 -29.08
C ARG A 252 -29.24 -13.96 -28.39
N THR A 253 -28.48 -13.14 -29.12
CA THR A 253 -27.34 -12.41 -28.56
C THR A 253 -27.26 -11.00 -29.13
N CYS A 254 -27.05 -10.01 -28.27
CA CYS A 254 -26.84 -8.62 -28.68
C CYS A 254 -25.63 -8.00 -28.01
N GLY A 255 -24.84 -7.22 -28.75
CA GLY A 255 -23.78 -6.43 -28.14
C GLY A 255 -23.50 -5.11 -28.85
N GLY A 256 -22.85 -4.18 -28.15
CA GLY A 256 -22.46 -2.91 -28.76
C GLY A 256 -21.40 -3.09 -29.85
N VAL A 257 -20.43 -3.98 -29.66
CA VAL A 257 -19.42 -4.30 -30.69
C VAL A 257 -19.82 -5.55 -31.46
N CYS A 258 -20.11 -6.65 -30.75
CA CYS A 258 -20.39 -7.95 -31.35
C CYS A 258 -21.61 -8.64 -30.72
N GLY A 259 -22.43 -9.33 -31.50
CA GLY A 259 -23.49 -10.19 -30.94
C GLY A 259 -22.88 -11.42 -30.30
N GLU A 260 -22.17 -12.21 -31.10
CA GLU A 260 -21.50 -13.43 -30.68
C GLU A 260 -20.03 -13.46 -31.10
N ASN A 261 -19.14 -13.82 -30.18
CA ASN A 261 -17.71 -13.88 -30.41
C ASN A 261 -17.14 -15.26 -30.07
N THR A 262 -16.59 -15.97 -31.06
CA THR A 262 -15.73 -17.14 -30.89
C THR A 262 -14.27 -16.84 -31.27
N GLY A 263 -14.03 -15.70 -31.93
CA GLY A 263 -12.71 -15.20 -32.29
C GLY A 263 -12.12 -14.22 -31.27
N THR A 264 -11.46 -13.18 -31.76
CA THR A 264 -10.77 -12.17 -30.93
C THR A 264 -11.35 -10.77 -31.14
N ILE A 265 -11.65 -10.08 -30.03
CA ILE A 265 -12.00 -8.66 -29.98
C ILE A 265 -10.99 -7.93 -29.11
N THR A 266 -10.31 -6.92 -29.67
CA THR A 266 -9.27 -6.17 -28.96
C THR A 266 -9.39 -4.66 -29.18
N ASN A 267 -9.09 -3.87 -28.15
CA ASN A 267 -9.02 -2.41 -28.24
C ASN A 267 -10.29 -1.78 -28.84
N SER A 268 -11.45 -2.37 -28.55
CA SER A 268 -12.71 -2.08 -29.22
C SER A 268 -13.77 -1.69 -28.21
N TYR A 269 -14.69 -0.80 -28.56
CA TYR A 269 -15.57 -0.20 -27.58
C TYR A 269 -16.94 0.19 -28.11
N ASN A 270 -17.87 0.40 -27.19
CA ASN A 270 -19.21 0.89 -27.47
C ASN A 270 -19.48 2.20 -26.73
N THR A 271 -19.92 3.22 -27.46
CA THR A 271 -20.50 4.43 -26.87
C THR A 271 -21.97 4.64 -27.29
N GLY A 272 -22.48 3.81 -28.18
CA GLY A 272 -23.86 3.84 -28.68
C GLY A 272 -24.85 3.11 -27.76
N SER A 273 -26.14 3.33 -27.99
CA SER A 273 -27.20 2.66 -27.22
C SER A 273 -27.40 1.22 -27.70
N VAL A 274 -27.55 0.29 -26.77
CA VAL A 274 -27.96 -1.09 -27.05
C VAL A 274 -29.34 -1.31 -26.43
N VAL A 275 -30.29 -1.71 -27.26
CA VAL A 275 -31.68 -1.97 -26.87
C VAL A 275 -31.94 -3.46 -27.09
N ALA A 276 -32.15 -4.16 -25.98
CA ALA A 276 -32.42 -5.58 -25.92
C ALA A 276 -33.94 -5.83 -25.94
N GLY A 277 -34.40 -6.49 -26.98
CA GLY A 277 -35.81 -6.78 -27.25
C GLY A 277 -36.42 -7.92 -26.45
N THR A 278 -37.42 -8.60 -27.02
CA THR A 278 -38.16 -9.71 -26.38
C THR A 278 -37.58 -11.11 -26.68
N TYR A 279 -37.77 -11.97 -25.69
CA TYR A 279 -37.05 -13.19 -25.31
C TYR A 279 -37.13 -14.40 -26.26
N CYS A 280 -35.98 -15.03 -26.50
CA CYS A 280 -35.76 -16.47 -26.58
C CYS A 280 -35.10 -16.99 -25.28
N THR A 281 -35.28 -18.27 -24.94
CA THR A 281 -34.65 -18.83 -23.71
C THR A 281 -33.13 -18.91 -23.85
N GLY A 282 -32.39 -18.16 -23.03
CA GLY A 282 -30.92 -18.20 -22.97
C GLY A 282 -30.21 -16.98 -23.54
N ASP A 283 -30.94 -15.89 -23.78
CA ASP A 283 -30.38 -14.71 -24.45
C ASP A 283 -29.41 -13.92 -23.58
N SER A 284 -28.50 -13.20 -24.23
CA SER A 284 -27.46 -12.44 -23.54
C SER A 284 -27.19 -11.13 -24.25
N CYS A 285 -27.30 -10.01 -23.53
CA CYS A 285 -26.94 -8.71 -24.04
C CYS A 285 -25.76 -8.10 -23.28
N GLY A 286 -24.77 -7.58 -23.99
CA GLY A 286 -23.59 -6.95 -23.41
C GLY A 286 -23.28 -5.59 -23.99
N GLY A 287 -22.63 -4.71 -23.23
CA GLY A 287 -22.21 -3.41 -23.75
C GLY A 287 -21.17 -3.54 -24.87
N VAL A 288 -20.34 -4.57 -24.82
CA VAL A 288 -19.36 -4.92 -25.87
C VAL A 288 -19.81 -6.17 -26.62
N CYS A 289 -20.10 -7.26 -25.92
CA CYS A 289 -20.44 -8.54 -26.55
C CYS A 289 -21.65 -9.22 -25.92
N GLY A 290 -22.58 -9.73 -26.71
CA GLY A 290 -23.70 -10.52 -26.18
C GLY A 290 -23.22 -11.83 -25.55
N ARG A 291 -22.54 -12.65 -26.35
CA ARG A 291 -22.01 -13.95 -25.94
C ARG A 291 -20.55 -14.11 -26.36
N ASN A 292 -19.68 -14.34 -25.39
CA ASN A 292 -18.26 -14.57 -25.61
C ASN A 292 -17.87 -16.03 -25.36
N GLU A 293 -17.31 -16.66 -26.39
CA GLU A 293 -16.66 -17.98 -26.39
C GLU A 293 -15.17 -17.90 -26.75
N GLY A 294 -14.70 -16.73 -27.16
CA GLY A 294 -13.31 -16.47 -27.56
C GLY A 294 -12.58 -15.54 -26.60
N THR A 295 -11.84 -14.59 -27.16
CA THR A 295 -11.04 -13.61 -26.40
C THR A 295 -11.55 -12.19 -26.60
N ILE A 296 -11.81 -11.51 -25.49
CA ILE A 296 -12.12 -10.09 -25.44
C ILE A 296 -11.11 -9.40 -24.52
N ARG A 297 -10.43 -8.38 -25.02
CA ARG A 297 -9.40 -7.68 -24.25
C ARG A 297 -9.36 -6.18 -24.55
N ASN A 298 -9.07 -5.35 -23.54
CA ASN A 298 -8.88 -3.90 -23.72
C ASN A 298 -10.14 -3.25 -24.31
N VAL A 299 -11.28 -3.44 -23.66
CA VAL A 299 -12.57 -2.98 -24.17
C VAL A 299 -13.28 -2.08 -23.18
N PHE A 300 -14.17 -1.21 -23.66
CA PHE A 300 -15.04 -0.48 -22.75
C PHE A 300 -16.44 -0.28 -23.30
N ASN A 301 -17.37 -0.05 -22.38
CA ASN A 301 -18.71 0.42 -22.69
C ASN A 301 -19.00 1.72 -21.95
N SER A 302 -19.36 2.76 -22.69
CA SER A 302 -19.99 3.98 -22.15
C SER A 302 -21.41 4.17 -22.66
N GLY A 303 -21.86 3.30 -23.57
CA GLY A 303 -23.21 3.28 -24.12
C GLY A 303 -24.26 2.84 -23.10
N THR A 304 -25.49 3.30 -23.26
CA THR A 304 -26.60 2.86 -22.42
C THR A 304 -27.12 1.52 -22.91
N LEU A 305 -27.32 0.58 -21.98
CA LEU A 305 -28.03 -0.66 -22.21
C LEU A 305 -29.45 -0.50 -21.69
N SER A 306 -30.43 -0.87 -22.49
CA SER A 306 -31.84 -0.80 -22.15
C SER A 306 -32.58 -2.03 -22.66
N HIS A 307 -33.80 -2.22 -22.19
CA HIS A 307 -34.65 -3.33 -22.63
C HIS A 307 -36.07 -2.85 -22.94
N ASP A 308 -36.77 -3.61 -23.79
CA ASP A 308 -38.23 -3.48 -24.01
C ASP A 308 -39.03 -4.69 -23.47
N SER A 309 -38.34 -5.67 -22.90
CA SER A 309 -38.93 -6.94 -22.46
C SER A 309 -39.03 -7.09 -20.94
N ASP A 310 -39.94 -7.97 -20.50
CA ASP A 310 -40.15 -8.32 -19.09
C ASP A 310 -39.00 -9.17 -18.48
N ARG A 311 -38.13 -9.77 -19.32
CA ARG A 311 -37.01 -10.62 -18.89
C ARG A 311 -35.75 -10.38 -19.72
N VAL A 312 -34.69 -9.81 -19.13
CA VAL A 312 -33.45 -9.53 -19.86
C VAL A 312 -32.19 -9.81 -19.01
N TYR A 313 -31.13 -10.26 -19.69
CA TYR A 313 -29.77 -10.43 -19.20
C TYR A 313 -28.90 -9.27 -19.73
N LEU A 314 -28.60 -8.26 -18.88
CA LEU A 314 -27.79 -7.09 -19.25
C LEU A 314 -26.42 -7.10 -18.56
N GLY A 315 -25.35 -7.28 -19.33
CA GLY A 315 -23.97 -7.18 -18.83
C GLY A 315 -23.29 -5.91 -19.30
N GLY A 316 -22.63 -5.18 -18.40
CA GLY A 316 -21.98 -3.92 -18.77
C GLY A 316 -20.91 -4.07 -19.87
N LEU A 317 -20.17 -5.18 -19.88
CA LEU A 317 -19.24 -5.55 -20.95
C LEU A 317 -19.75 -6.74 -21.76
N CYS A 318 -20.03 -7.85 -21.11
CA CYS A 318 -20.49 -9.08 -21.77
C CYS A 318 -21.81 -9.57 -21.20
N GLY A 319 -22.74 -10.04 -22.03
CA GLY A 319 -23.91 -10.75 -21.51
C GLY A 319 -23.50 -12.07 -20.86
N THR A 320 -22.90 -12.94 -21.66
CA THR A 320 -22.37 -14.26 -21.23
C THR A 320 -20.90 -14.42 -21.60
N ASN A 321 -20.09 -14.92 -20.66
CA ASN A 321 -18.75 -15.45 -20.93
C ASN A 321 -18.78 -16.98 -20.70
N THR A 322 -18.39 -17.79 -21.68
CA THR A 322 -18.50 -19.26 -21.60
C THR A 322 -17.24 -19.93 -21.05
N SER A 323 -17.35 -21.24 -20.78
CA SER A 323 -16.24 -22.07 -20.32
C SER A 323 -15.12 -22.13 -21.37
N GLY A 324 -13.99 -21.50 -21.09
CA GLY A 324 -12.84 -21.39 -22.01
C GLY A 324 -12.65 -20.00 -22.61
N ALA A 325 -13.65 -19.13 -22.48
CA ALA A 325 -13.58 -17.74 -22.93
C ALA A 325 -12.77 -16.86 -21.97
N THR A 326 -12.23 -15.76 -22.51
CA THR A 326 -11.45 -14.77 -21.77
C THR A 326 -12.04 -13.38 -21.95
N LEU A 327 -12.24 -12.65 -20.85
CA LEU A 327 -12.60 -11.23 -20.81
C LEU A 327 -11.63 -10.51 -19.88
N GLU A 328 -10.80 -9.65 -20.43
CA GLU A 328 -9.75 -8.99 -19.64
C GLU A 328 -9.57 -7.51 -19.94
N TYR A 329 -9.14 -6.75 -18.92
CA TYR A 329 -8.73 -5.35 -19.07
C TYR A 329 -9.82 -4.49 -19.70
N GLY A 330 -11.03 -4.52 -19.13
CA GLY A 330 -12.14 -3.72 -19.65
C GLY A 330 -12.92 -2.98 -18.59
N TYR A 331 -13.72 -2.00 -19.00
CA TYR A 331 -14.58 -1.32 -18.05
C TYR A 331 -15.93 -0.86 -18.59
N ASN A 332 -16.92 -0.78 -17.70
CA ASN A 332 -18.24 -0.24 -18.00
C ASN A 332 -18.53 1.04 -17.20
N ILE A 333 -18.76 2.15 -17.90
CA ILE A 333 -19.34 3.38 -17.34
C ILE A 333 -20.74 3.66 -17.92
N GLY A 334 -21.20 2.81 -18.84
CA GLY A 334 -22.53 2.90 -19.42
C GLY A 334 -23.62 2.52 -18.43
N LYS A 335 -24.77 3.19 -18.53
CA LYS A 335 -25.93 2.91 -17.69
C LYS A 335 -26.61 1.61 -18.11
N LEU A 336 -26.94 0.75 -17.15
CA LEU A 336 -27.77 -0.44 -17.34
C LEU A 336 -29.20 -0.08 -16.88
N ASN A 337 -30.04 0.36 -17.82
CA ASN A 337 -31.44 0.67 -17.55
C ASN A 337 -32.24 -0.62 -17.40
N ALA A 338 -32.82 -0.78 -16.22
CA ALA A 338 -33.43 -1.99 -15.71
C ALA A 338 -34.86 -1.77 -15.18
N GLU A 339 -35.34 -0.53 -15.28
CA GLU A 339 -36.63 -0.13 -14.74
C GLU A 339 -37.78 -0.80 -15.51
N GLY A 340 -38.71 -1.44 -14.78
CA GLY A 340 -39.91 -2.05 -15.36
C GLY A 340 -39.79 -3.53 -15.74
N ALA A 341 -38.60 -4.14 -15.70
CA ALA A 341 -38.47 -5.59 -15.92
C ALA A 341 -39.06 -6.41 -14.76
N ALA A 342 -39.83 -7.46 -15.08
CA ALA A 342 -40.36 -8.40 -14.08
C ALA A 342 -39.28 -9.35 -13.53
N LEU A 343 -38.31 -9.75 -14.36
CA LEU A 343 -37.09 -10.45 -13.95
C LEU A 343 -35.89 -9.85 -14.66
N LEU A 344 -34.90 -9.42 -13.89
CA LEU A 344 -33.68 -8.84 -14.43
C LEU A 344 -32.48 -9.57 -13.86
N PHE A 345 -31.61 -10.01 -14.76
CA PHE A 345 -30.26 -10.43 -14.41
C PHE A 345 -29.29 -9.40 -14.99
N SER A 346 -28.72 -8.58 -14.11
CA SER A 346 -27.73 -7.58 -14.53
C SER A 346 -26.43 -7.77 -13.77
N GLY A 347 -25.32 -7.51 -14.46
CA GLY A 347 -23.98 -7.49 -13.89
C GLY A 347 -23.21 -6.31 -14.46
N GLY A 348 -22.51 -5.57 -13.61
CA GLY A 348 -21.73 -4.40 -14.03
C GLY A 348 -20.65 -4.73 -15.05
N VAL A 349 -20.19 -5.98 -15.08
CA VAL A 349 -19.21 -6.52 -16.04
C VAL A 349 -19.84 -7.60 -16.90
N CYS A 350 -20.36 -8.66 -16.28
CA CYS A 350 -20.88 -9.82 -17.01
C CYS A 350 -22.09 -10.42 -16.31
N VAL A 351 -23.08 -10.96 -17.03
CA VAL A 351 -24.23 -11.59 -16.37
C VAL A 351 -23.89 -13.01 -15.92
N THR A 352 -23.38 -13.84 -16.83
CA THR A 352 -22.99 -15.23 -16.56
C THR A 352 -21.47 -15.40 -16.73
N PRO A 353 -20.71 -15.44 -15.62
CA PRO A 353 -19.25 -15.35 -15.68
C PRO A 353 -18.54 -16.72 -15.65
N HIS A 354 -18.69 -17.53 -16.70
CA HIS A 354 -17.84 -18.72 -16.85
C HIS A 354 -16.46 -18.33 -17.44
N GLY A 355 -15.50 -19.26 -17.47
CA GLY A 355 -14.18 -18.98 -18.03
C GLY A 355 -13.34 -17.99 -17.20
N SER A 356 -12.38 -17.32 -17.85
CA SER A 356 -11.50 -16.34 -17.22
C SER A 356 -12.05 -14.93 -17.40
N ILE A 357 -12.26 -14.23 -16.29
CA ILE A 357 -12.58 -12.80 -16.28
C ILE A 357 -11.64 -12.15 -15.27
N SER A 358 -10.87 -11.15 -15.70
CA SER A 358 -9.92 -10.44 -14.83
C SER A 358 -9.69 -9.00 -15.29
N HIS A 359 -9.25 -8.16 -14.36
CA HIS A 359 -8.98 -6.74 -14.60
C HIS A 359 -10.16 -6.02 -15.28
N CYS A 360 -11.37 -6.22 -14.76
CA CYS A 360 -12.59 -5.65 -15.31
C CYS A 360 -13.34 -4.83 -14.26
N TRP A 361 -13.61 -3.56 -14.53
CA TRP A 361 -14.25 -2.67 -13.57
C TRP A 361 -15.55 -2.08 -14.11
N TYR A 362 -16.40 -1.58 -13.22
CA TYR A 362 -17.56 -0.79 -13.63
C TYR A 362 -17.77 0.37 -12.67
N ASN A 363 -18.40 1.43 -13.16
CA ASN A 363 -18.73 2.57 -12.31
C ASN A 363 -19.91 2.21 -11.39
N SER A 364 -19.63 2.02 -10.11
CA SER A 364 -20.62 1.64 -9.09
C SER A 364 -21.61 2.75 -8.76
N ASP A 365 -21.29 4.01 -9.07
CA ASP A 365 -22.22 5.14 -8.91
C ASP A 365 -23.24 5.18 -10.05
N VAL A 366 -22.90 4.59 -11.21
CA VAL A 366 -23.79 4.45 -12.37
C VAL A 366 -24.65 3.19 -12.27
N PHE A 367 -24.07 2.10 -11.78
CA PHE A 367 -24.76 0.82 -11.56
C PHE A 367 -24.51 0.30 -10.15
N GLY A 368 -25.55 0.26 -9.32
CA GLY A 368 -25.45 -0.15 -7.90
C GLY A 368 -25.51 -1.67 -7.63
N GLY A 369 -25.50 -2.51 -8.67
CA GLY A 369 -25.43 -3.97 -8.52
C GLY A 369 -23.99 -4.49 -8.42
N ASN A 370 -23.81 -5.81 -8.43
CA ASN A 370 -22.50 -6.48 -8.41
C ASN A 370 -21.87 -6.55 -9.81
N ALA A 371 -20.60 -6.94 -9.91
CA ALA A 371 -19.96 -7.16 -11.21
C ALA A 371 -20.66 -8.28 -12.01
N PHE A 372 -21.23 -9.26 -11.30
CA PHE A 372 -21.94 -10.42 -11.84
C PHE A 372 -23.39 -10.51 -11.37
N ALA A 373 -24.24 -11.22 -12.11
CA ALA A 373 -25.61 -11.49 -11.65
C ALA A 373 -25.67 -12.51 -10.51
N ALA A 374 -26.82 -12.56 -9.82
CA ALA A 374 -27.00 -13.24 -8.53
C ALA A 374 -26.49 -14.70 -8.49
N GLY A 375 -25.60 -14.98 -7.54
CA GLY A 375 -25.02 -16.31 -7.28
C GLY A 375 -23.49 -16.33 -7.26
N GLU A 376 -22.85 -15.30 -7.84
CA GLU A 376 -21.39 -15.16 -7.92
C GLU A 376 -20.95 -13.87 -7.23
N ALA A 377 -19.87 -13.95 -6.44
CA ALA A 377 -19.31 -12.79 -5.76
C ALA A 377 -18.33 -12.04 -6.66
N ASP A 378 -18.18 -10.74 -6.41
CA ASP A 378 -17.10 -9.94 -6.97
C ASP A 378 -15.73 -10.57 -6.65
N ARG A 379 -14.76 -10.32 -7.53
CA ARG A 379 -13.39 -10.80 -7.41
C ARG A 379 -12.48 -9.58 -7.28
N GLU A 380 -11.32 -9.73 -6.66
CA GLU A 380 -10.36 -8.62 -6.48
C GLU A 380 -10.01 -7.89 -7.79
N THR A 381 -9.99 -8.61 -8.91
CA THR A 381 -9.73 -8.03 -10.24
C THR A 381 -11.00 -7.79 -11.05
N VAL A 382 -12.19 -8.02 -10.48
CA VAL A 382 -13.50 -7.83 -11.13
C VAL A 382 -14.53 -7.30 -10.14
N GLU A 383 -14.63 -5.98 -10.03
CA GLU A 383 -15.46 -5.33 -9.02
C GLU A 383 -15.85 -3.88 -9.39
N GLY A 384 -16.78 -3.32 -8.61
CA GLY A 384 -17.22 -1.94 -8.74
C GLY A 384 -16.17 -0.94 -8.24
N ARG A 385 -16.05 0.18 -8.95
CA ARG A 385 -15.26 1.35 -8.55
C ARG A 385 -16.15 2.59 -8.65
N ASN A 386 -16.09 3.47 -7.67
CA ASN A 386 -16.87 4.71 -7.72
C ASN A 386 -16.29 5.67 -8.77
N THR A 387 -17.04 6.71 -9.11
CA THR A 387 -16.64 7.72 -10.11
C THR A 387 -15.31 8.37 -9.75
N ALA A 388 -15.03 8.57 -8.45
CA ALA A 388 -13.77 9.16 -8.00
C ALA A 388 -12.54 8.29 -8.35
N ALA A 389 -12.67 6.96 -8.35
CA ALA A 389 -11.60 6.05 -8.77
C ALA A 389 -11.36 6.07 -10.29
N PHE A 390 -12.40 6.32 -11.10
CA PHE A 390 -12.22 6.57 -12.54
C PHE A 390 -11.51 7.90 -12.77
N VAL A 391 -11.96 8.97 -12.11
CA VAL A 391 -11.40 10.32 -12.27
C VAL A 391 -9.97 10.44 -11.74
N SER A 392 -9.63 9.72 -10.66
CA SER A 392 -8.30 9.81 -10.03
C SER A 392 -7.19 9.17 -10.87
N GLY A 393 -7.52 8.29 -11.81
CA GLY A 393 -6.54 7.46 -12.52
C GLY A 393 -6.30 6.08 -11.91
N GLU A 394 -6.95 5.75 -10.79
CA GLU A 394 -6.87 4.41 -10.18
C GLU A 394 -7.26 3.33 -11.19
N VAL A 395 -8.43 3.46 -11.80
CA VAL A 395 -8.93 2.44 -12.75
C VAL A 395 -8.02 2.36 -13.98
N ALA A 396 -7.50 3.48 -14.48
CA ALA A 396 -6.57 3.48 -15.60
C ALA A 396 -5.28 2.71 -15.28
N TYR A 397 -4.74 2.87 -14.07
CA TYR A 397 -3.58 2.12 -13.60
C TYR A 397 -3.88 0.61 -13.48
N LEU A 398 -5.02 0.25 -12.88
CA LEU A 398 -5.41 -1.15 -12.68
C LEU A 398 -5.66 -1.89 -14.00
N LEU A 399 -6.18 -1.19 -15.02
CA LEU A 399 -6.33 -1.70 -16.39
C LEU A 399 -4.99 -1.98 -17.10
N GLY A 400 -3.85 -1.58 -16.52
CA GLY A 400 -2.53 -1.95 -16.99
C GLY A 400 -2.05 -1.20 -18.23
N GLU A 401 -0.96 -1.70 -18.83
CA GLU A 401 -0.11 -0.94 -19.76
C GLU A 401 -0.76 -0.45 -21.06
N ALA A 402 -1.87 -1.07 -21.50
CA ALA A 402 -2.59 -0.61 -22.71
C ALA A 402 -3.42 0.66 -22.47
N TRP A 403 -3.63 1.01 -21.20
CA TRP A 403 -4.51 2.07 -20.76
C TRP A 403 -3.71 3.23 -20.14
N GLY A 404 -4.28 4.42 -20.28
CA GLY A 404 -3.78 5.63 -19.67
C GLY A 404 -4.89 6.65 -19.50
N GLN A 405 -4.57 7.79 -18.90
CA GLN A 405 -5.50 8.87 -18.62
C GLN A 405 -4.74 10.17 -18.44
N ASP A 406 -5.14 11.22 -19.15
CA ASP A 406 -4.54 12.55 -19.00
C ASP A 406 -5.12 13.29 -17.78
N LEU A 407 -4.52 13.04 -16.61
CA LEU A 407 -4.95 13.60 -15.33
C LEU A 407 -4.61 15.09 -15.21
N GLU A 408 -3.58 15.56 -15.93
CA GLU A 408 -3.19 16.98 -15.96
C GLU A 408 -4.24 17.84 -16.68
N ASN A 409 -4.88 17.29 -17.72
CA ASN A 409 -5.93 17.97 -18.46
C ASN A 409 -7.36 17.58 -18.02
N GLY A 410 -7.50 16.88 -16.89
CA GLY A 410 -8.79 16.56 -16.28
C GLY A 410 -9.62 15.52 -17.05
N GLN A 411 -8.97 14.61 -17.79
CA GLN A 411 -9.65 13.49 -18.42
C GLN A 411 -10.28 12.60 -17.33
N GLU A 412 -11.60 12.38 -17.41
CA GLU A 412 -12.34 11.69 -16.33
C GLU A 412 -12.27 10.17 -16.38
N ASN A 413 -12.01 9.58 -17.56
CA ASN A 413 -12.08 8.14 -17.77
C ASN A 413 -10.81 7.61 -18.44
N PRO A 414 -10.44 6.34 -18.24
CA PRO A 414 -9.32 5.72 -18.95
C PRO A 414 -9.50 5.75 -20.47
N ALA A 415 -8.40 5.84 -21.21
CA ALA A 415 -8.36 5.76 -22.66
C ALA A 415 -7.29 4.78 -23.13
N LEU A 416 -7.61 4.03 -24.19
CA LEU A 416 -6.65 3.14 -24.85
C LEU A 416 -5.53 3.97 -25.48
N GLY A 417 -4.27 3.63 -25.17
CA GLY A 417 -3.11 4.40 -25.61
C GLY A 417 -3.02 5.81 -25.00
N GLY A 418 -3.74 6.08 -23.90
CA GLY A 418 -3.70 7.35 -23.18
C GLY A 418 -2.37 7.59 -22.45
N VAL A 419 -2.25 8.76 -21.82
CA VAL A 419 -1.07 9.14 -21.03
C VAL A 419 -0.89 8.18 -19.85
N LYS A 420 0.29 7.60 -19.67
CA LYS A 420 0.53 6.59 -18.63
C LYS A 420 0.22 7.12 -17.24
N VAL A 421 -0.43 6.30 -16.42
CA VAL A 421 -0.72 6.60 -15.01
C VAL A 421 0.19 5.75 -14.12
N TYR A 422 0.76 6.37 -13.10
CA TYR A 422 1.60 5.73 -12.09
C TYR A 422 0.91 5.74 -10.73
N GLU A 423 0.99 4.61 -10.02
CA GLU A 423 0.71 4.56 -8.58
C GLU A 423 1.92 5.11 -7.81
N ASN A 424 1.69 6.19 -7.06
CA ASN A 424 2.64 6.81 -6.15
C ASN A 424 2.19 6.59 -4.71
N LYS A 425 3.15 6.28 -3.83
CA LYS A 425 2.86 5.95 -2.43
C LYS A 425 3.20 7.11 -1.52
N ILE A 426 2.24 7.53 -0.71
CA ILE A 426 2.42 8.55 0.32
C ILE A 426 2.23 7.91 1.68
N TYR A 427 3.30 7.86 2.46
CA TYR A 427 3.28 7.32 3.82
C TYR A 427 2.90 8.43 4.80
N SER A 428 2.08 8.09 5.79
CA SER A 428 1.73 8.98 6.90
C SER A 428 2.77 8.94 8.02
N ARG A 429 3.57 7.85 8.08
CA ARG A 429 4.64 7.67 9.06
C ARG A 429 6.01 7.61 8.41
N CYS A 430 7.02 7.93 9.22
CA CYS A 430 8.42 7.92 8.83
C CYS A 430 9.11 6.54 8.97
N ASP A 431 8.35 5.47 9.23
CA ASP A 431 8.86 4.11 9.33
C ASP A 431 8.18 3.14 8.34
N ALA A 432 8.82 1.99 8.11
CA ALA A 432 8.41 0.99 7.13
C ALA A 432 7.17 0.16 7.54
N GLY A 433 6.51 0.49 8.66
CA GLY A 433 5.35 -0.23 9.18
C GLY A 433 4.01 0.36 8.77
N ASP A 434 3.99 1.46 8.01
CA ASP A 434 2.77 2.17 7.63
C ASP A 434 2.17 1.68 6.32
N THR A 435 0.85 1.71 6.22
CA THR A 435 0.13 1.44 4.97
C THR A 435 0.06 2.75 4.18
N PRO A 436 0.66 2.85 2.99
CA PRO A 436 0.67 4.08 2.23
C PRO A 436 -0.73 4.44 1.72
N THR A 437 -1.00 5.74 1.63
CA THR A 437 -2.07 6.26 0.78
C THR A 437 -1.59 6.17 -0.67
N LEU A 438 -2.40 5.54 -1.52
CA LEU A 438 -2.11 5.45 -2.95
C LEU A 438 -2.64 6.71 -3.64
N VAL A 439 -1.79 7.35 -4.44
CA VAL A 439 -2.15 8.51 -5.27
C VAL A 439 -1.71 8.23 -6.69
N TYR A 440 -2.57 8.54 -7.65
CA TYR A 440 -2.32 8.28 -9.06
C TYR A 440 -1.99 9.58 -9.78
N SER A 441 -0.99 9.55 -10.66
CA SER A 441 -0.61 10.72 -11.46
C SER A 441 0.11 10.33 -12.76
N ASN A 442 0.26 11.28 -13.69
CA ASN A 442 1.03 11.06 -14.93
C ASN A 442 2.56 11.12 -14.75
N THR A 443 3.04 11.39 -13.53
CA THR A 443 4.47 11.40 -13.21
C THR A 443 4.79 10.34 -12.17
N LYS A 444 5.84 9.55 -12.43
CA LYS A 444 6.36 8.61 -11.44
C LYS A 444 7.16 9.36 -10.39
N GLU A 445 6.61 9.46 -9.21
CA GLU A 445 7.27 10.07 -8.06
C GLU A 445 7.97 9.00 -7.23
N ALA A 446 8.98 9.41 -6.47
CA ALA A 446 9.52 8.54 -5.42
C ALA A 446 8.51 8.43 -4.27
N ASP A 447 8.51 7.29 -3.57
CA ASP A 447 7.69 7.10 -2.38
C ASP A 447 7.91 8.25 -1.39
N VAL A 448 6.82 8.93 -1.03
CA VAL A 448 6.87 10.08 -0.14
C VAL A 448 6.80 9.57 1.30
N ILE A 449 7.95 9.49 1.94
CA ILE A 449 8.08 9.12 3.35
C ILE A 449 8.37 10.38 4.17
N PRO A 450 7.52 10.75 5.14
CA PRO A 450 7.76 11.89 6.03
C PRO A 450 9.13 11.80 6.70
N ALA A 451 9.83 12.93 6.80
CA ALA A 451 11.08 12.99 7.54
C ALA A 451 10.85 12.84 9.06
N HIS A 452 11.80 12.23 9.77
CA HIS A 452 11.74 12.21 11.23
C HIS A 452 11.82 13.63 11.80
N THR A 453 10.84 13.98 12.64
CA THR A 453 10.85 15.20 13.45
C THR A 453 10.95 14.81 14.92
N TYR A 454 12.01 15.22 15.64
CA TYR A 454 12.28 14.77 17.01
C TYR A 454 11.92 15.83 18.08
N ALA A 455 11.37 15.38 19.21
CA ALA A 455 11.29 16.14 20.47
C ALA A 455 11.67 15.23 21.64
N TYR A 456 12.45 15.75 22.59
CA TYR A 456 12.99 14.99 23.73
C TYR A 456 13.69 13.68 23.32
N GLY A 457 14.40 13.70 22.19
CA GLY A 457 15.09 12.52 21.67
C GLY A 457 14.17 11.46 21.05
N ARG A 458 12.86 11.68 21.01
CA ARG A 458 11.85 10.77 20.44
C ARG A 458 11.21 11.37 19.18
N CYS A 459 11.01 10.58 18.13
CA CYS A 459 10.35 11.06 16.92
C CYS A 459 8.86 11.32 17.21
N LYS A 460 8.37 12.52 16.88
CA LYS A 460 6.97 12.92 17.04
C LYS A 460 6.00 12.12 16.16
N VAL A 461 6.50 11.51 15.09
CA VAL A 461 5.67 10.78 14.10
C VAL A 461 5.65 9.28 14.41
N CYS A 462 6.80 8.62 14.53
CA CYS A 462 6.85 7.16 14.77
C CYS A 462 7.25 6.75 16.19
N GLY A 463 7.62 7.69 17.07
CA GLY A 463 8.05 7.36 18.43
C GLY A 463 9.46 6.76 18.55
N ALA A 464 10.20 6.60 17.45
CA ALA A 464 11.58 6.08 17.47
C ALA A 464 12.55 7.07 18.14
N TYR A 465 13.47 6.55 18.95
CA TYR A 465 14.51 7.36 19.57
C TYR A 465 15.62 7.74 18.58
N LYS A 466 16.07 9.00 18.63
CA LYS A 466 17.09 9.58 17.75
C LYS A 466 18.43 8.84 17.83
N ASN A 467 18.76 8.27 18.99
CA ASN A 467 20.01 7.56 19.22
C ASN A 467 20.01 6.12 18.70
N GLN A 468 18.89 5.61 18.16
CA GLN A 468 18.71 4.24 17.63
C GLN A 468 18.90 3.10 18.65
N VAL A 469 19.44 3.37 19.85
CA VAL A 469 19.62 2.40 20.92
C VAL A 469 18.38 2.29 21.81
N GLY A 470 17.51 3.32 21.85
CA GLY A 470 16.24 3.25 22.57
C GLY A 470 16.35 3.57 24.06
N VAL A 471 17.24 4.50 24.42
CA VAL A 471 17.49 4.90 25.81
C VAL A 471 17.37 6.40 25.99
N HIS A 472 16.75 6.83 27.09
CA HIS A 472 16.72 8.23 27.54
C HIS A 472 17.01 8.31 29.04
N LEU A 473 17.83 9.28 29.44
CA LEU A 473 18.11 9.57 30.85
C LEU A 473 17.11 10.61 31.33
N ALA A 474 16.23 10.20 32.24
CA ALA A 474 15.18 11.05 32.80
C ALA A 474 15.68 11.90 33.98
N GLY A 475 16.65 11.40 34.76
CA GLY A 475 17.18 12.14 35.90
C GLY A 475 18.18 11.37 36.75
N HIS A 476 18.61 12.00 37.84
CA HIS A 476 19.53 11.42 38.83
C HIS A 476 19.03 11.68 40.25
N SER A 477 19.40 10.82 41.20
CA SER A 477 19.24 11.07 42.63
C SER A 477 20.39 10.42 43.43
N LEU A 478 20.44 10.69 44.74
CA LEU A 478 21.43 10.12 45.65
C LEU A 478 20.76 9.35 46.79
N THR A 479 21.42 8.29 47.27
CA THR A 479 21.05 7.57 48.49
C THR A 479 22.22 7.49 49.47
N LEU A 480 21.89 7.52 50.76
CA LEU A 480 22.86 7.56 51.88
C LEU A 480 22.66 6.38 52.84
N ASP A 481 22.45 5.17 52.32
CA ASP A 481 22.19 3.96 53.12
C ASP A 481 23.44 3.09 53.27
N GLY A 482 24.35 3.51 54.15
CA GLY A 482 25.61 2.81 54.43
C GLY A 482 26.72 3.01 53.40
N ASP A 483 26.34 3.49 52.20
CA ASP A 483 27.17 3.91 51.07
C ASP A 483 26.64 5.22 50.45
N ILE A 484 27.40 5.79 49.50
CA ILE A 484 26.93 6.91 48.65
C ILE A 484 26.54 6.31 47.30
N GLY A 485 25.23 6.13 47.10
CA GLY A 485 24.66 5.61 45.87
C GLY A 485 24.21 6.73 44.94
N VAL A 486 24.56 6.64 43.66
CA VAL A 486 24.05 7.50 42.58
C VAL A 486 23.05 6.71 41.75
N HIS A 487 21.81 7.17 41.69
CA HIS A 487 20.76 6.59 40.87
C HIS A 487 20.69 7.27 39.50
N PHE A 488 20.62 6.47 38.45
CA PHE A 488 20.31 6.90 37.08
C PHE A 488 18.92 6.39 36.72
N TYR A 489 17.99 7.31 36.48
CA TYR A 489 16.62 6.99 36.07
C TYR A 489 16.56 6.96 34.55
N MET A 490 16.31 5.78 34.00
CA MET A 490 16.34 5.52 32.56
C MET A 490 14.96 5.15 32.03
N GLU A 491 14.58 5.73 30.89
CA GLU A 491 13.50 5.21 30.05
C GLU A 491 14.09 4.29 28.99
N LEU A 492 13.54 3.07 28.87
CA LEU A 492 14.06 2.01 28.01
C LEU A 492 13.00 1.52 27.02
N ASP A 493 13.41 1.34 25.76
CA ASP A 493 12.60 0.70 24.71
C ASP A 493 12.36 -0.79 25.00
N SER A 494 11.18 -1.31 24.64
CA SER A 494 10.80 -2.70 24.89
C SER A 494 11.75 -3.72 24.26
N ARG A 495 12.46 -3.38 23.18
CA ARG A 495 13.49 -4.24 22.57
C ARG A 495 14.72 -4.41 23.44
N LEU A 496 15.09 -3.41 24.26
CA LEU A 496 16.17 -3.54 25.23
C LEU A 496 15.76 -4.38 26.42
N LEU A 497 14.52 -4.23 26.88
CA LEU A 497 13.96 -5.04 27.96
C LEU A 497 13.86 -6.53 27.58
N ALA A 498 13.68 -6.83 26.29
CA ALA A 498 13.68 -8.20 25.77
C ALA A 498 15.08 -8.76 25.50
N ASN A 499 16.15 -7.98 25.66
CA ASN A 499 17.51 -8.41 25.35
C ASN A 499 18.25 -8.84 26.64
N GLU A 500 18.47 -10.15 26.79
CA GLU A 500 19.17 -10.75 27.94
C GLU A 500 20.64 -10.33 28.06
N HIS A 501 21.23 -9.78 27.01
CA HIS A 501 22.62 -9.30 26.97
C HIS A 501 22.73 -7.78 27.11
N ALA A 502 21.62 -7.06 27.32
CA ALA A 502 21.66 -5.62 27.58
C ALA A 502 22.06 -5.33 29.03
N TYR A 503 23.03 -4.43 29.23
CA TYR A 503 23.49 -4.01 30.54
C TYR A 503 23.84 -2.52 30.59
N MET A 504 23.69 -1.92 31.77
CA MET A 504 24.27 -0.62 32.10
C MET A 504 25.72 -0.82 32.55
N ARG A 505 26.66 -0.15 31.89
CA ARG A 505 28.07 -0.08 32.28
C ARG A 505 28.34 1.23 33.00
N PHE A 506 28.76 1.13 34.25
CA PHE A 506 29.36 2.23 34.98
C PHE A 506 30.87 2.16 34.90
N THR A 507 31.52 3.30 34.70
CA THR A 507 32.98 3.46 34.82
C THR A 507 33.25 4.37 36.00
N LEU A 508 33.96 3.84 37.01
CA LEU A 508 34.36 4.56 38.21
C LEU A 508 35.64 5.37 37.97
N PRO A 509 35.96 6.37 38.81
CA PRO A 509 37.12 7.25 38.63
C PRO A 509 38.47 6.52 38.61
N ASN A 510 38.54 5.38 39.29
CA ASN A 510 39.72 4.52 39.33
C ASN A 510 39.89 3.65 38.06
N GLY A 511 39.02 3.80 37.07
CA GLY A 511 38.99 3.04 35.82
C GLY A 511 38.32 1.67 35.93
N GLN A 512 37.85 1.26 37.11
CA GLN A 512 37.10 0.02 37.28
C GLN A 512 35.69 0.16 36.69
N THR A 513 35.21 -0.91 36.08
CA THR A 513 33.86 -0.95 35.51
C THR A 513 32.94 -1.83 36.32
N GLN A 514 31.72 -1.36 36.56
CA GLN A 514 30.62 -2.14 37.12
C GLN A 514 29.56 -2.35 36.04
N GLN A 515 29.04 -3.57 35.90
CA GLN A 515 27.98 -3.90 34.96
C GLN A 515 26.72 -4.32 35.72
N ILE A 516 25.57 -3.76 35.34
CA ILE A 516 24.26 -4.13 35.86
C ILE A 516 23.38 -4.52 34.69
N PRO A 517 22.95 -5.79 34.58
CA PRO A 517 22.00 -6.22 33.55
C PRO A 517 20.73 -5.35 33.56
N VAL A 518 20.18 -5.04 32.38
CA VAL A 518 18.95 -4.25 32.27
C VAL A 518 17.78 -4.94 32.98
N LEU A 519 17.75 -6.28 32.95
CA LEU A 519 16.75 -7.08 33.64
C LEU A 519 16.81 -6.98 35.18
N ASP A 520 17.97 -6.61 35.73
CA ASP A 520 18.19 -6.47 37.17
C ASP A 520 17.92 -5.03 37.66
N ALA A 521 17.53 -4.11 36.76
CA ALA A 521 17.24 -2.74 37.10
C ALA A 521 16.02 -2.67 38.04
N LYS A 522 16.13 -1.86 39.11
CA LYS A 522 14.98 -1.57 39.96
C LYS A 522 13.99 -0.72 39.16
N THR A 523 12.70 -0.91 39.36
CA THR A 523 11.68 -0.11 38.69
C THR A 523 11.08 0.90 39.66
N ASP A 524 10.87 2.11 39.18
CA ASP A 524 10.14 3.17 39.87
C ASP A 524 8.95 3.58 39.01
N GLN A 525 7.74 3.53 39.59
CA GLN A 525 6.48 3.77 38.88
C GLN A 525 5.98 5.16 39.24
N VAL A 526 5.87 6.05 38.25
CA VAL A 526 5.28 7.37 38.41
C VAL A 526 4.09 7.54 37.45
N ASP A 527 3.24 8.53 37.67
CA ASP A 527 2.05 8.80 36.83
C ASP A 527 2.41 8.99 35.33
N GLU A 528 3.65 9.37 35.03
CA GLU A 528 4.16 9.65 33.67
C GLU A 528 4.86 8.44 33.00
N GLY A 529 5.07 7.32 33.71
CA GLY A 529 5.71 6.12 33.15
C GLY A 529 6.53 5.28 34.14
N THR A 530 7.22 4.27 33.62
CA THR A 530 8.14 3.43 34.39
C THR A 530 9.58 3.86 34.15
N TYR A 531 10.29 4.21 35.23
CA TYR A 531 11.74 4.43 35.18
C TYR A 531 12.49 3.17 35.64
N TYR A 532 13.58 2.88 34.93
CA TYR A 532 14.54 1.83 35.27
C TYR A 532 15.73 2.46 35.97
N VAL A 533 15.92 2.11 37.24
CA VAL A 533 16.87 2.73 38.16
C VAL A 533 18.11 1.87 38.29
N PHE A 534 19.25 2.45 37.91
CA PHE A 534 20.57 1.83 38.05
C PHE A 534 21.39 2.57 39.09
N THR A 535 21.98 1.83 40.04
CA THR A 535 22.74 2.42 41.15
C THR A 535 24.24 2.21 40.99
N CYS A 536 24.99 3.30 40.94
CA CYS A 536 26.44 3.30 41.00
C CYS A 536 26.90 3.72 42.41
N ARG A 537 27.73 2.91 43.05
CA ARG A 537 28.28 3.21 44.39
C ARG A 537 29.60 3.93 44.26
N VAL A 538 29.79 5.02 44.99
CA VAL A 538 31.04 5.81 44.94
C VAL A 538 31.63 6.00 46.34
N ALA A 539 32.95 6.05 46.41
CA ALA A 539 33.63 6.35 47.65
C ALA A 539 33.50 7.83 48.04
N ALA A 540 33.55 8.14 49.33
CA ALA A 540 33.48 9.53 49.81
C ALA A 540 34.58 10.43 49.18
N LYS A 541 35.79 9.89 49.02
CA LYS A 541 36.91 10.58 48.36
C LYS A 541 36.69 10.84 46.86
N GLU A 542 35.79 10.09 46.23
CA GLU A 542 35.50 10.11 44.79
C GLU A 542 34.27 10.95 44.44
N MET A 543 33.61 11.59 45.41
CA MET A 543 32.41 12.39 45.19
C MET A 543 32.57 13.57 44.22
N THR A 544 33.81 14.03 44.01
CA THR A 544 34.15 15.12 43.07
C THR A 544 34.65 14.60 41.72
N SER A 545 34.73 13.29 41.55
CA SER A 545 35.25 12.64 40.36
C SER A 545 34.10 12.19 39.46
N GLU A 546 34.33 12.24 38.14
CA GLU A 546 33.32 11.85 37.15
C GLU A 546 33.08 10.34 37.15
N ILE A 547 31.80 9.96 37.24
CA ILE A 547 31.32 8.62 36.90
C ILE A 547 30.62 8.68 35.55
N THR A 548 30.83 7.66 34.72
CA THR A 548 30.13 7.54 33.44
C THR A 548 29.18 6.35 33.44
N ALA A 549 27.98 6.51 32.91
CA ALA A 549 27.00 5.45 32.71
C ALA A 549 26.69 5.28 31.21
N GLN A 550 26.65 4.05 30.73
CA GLN A 550 26.36 3.76 29.32
C GLN A 550 25.63 2.41 29.17
N ILE A 551 24.47 2.41 28.52
CA ILE A 551 23.79 1.15 28.15
C ILE A 551 24.49 0.52 26.95
N CYS A 552 24.82 -0.76 27.07
CA CYS A 552 25.51 -1.54 26.07
C CYS A 552 24.72 -2.82 25.78
N THR A 553 24.78 -3.28 24.53
CA THR A 553 24.39 -4.62 24.10
C THR A 553 25.58 -5.26 23.36
N ASP A 554 25.42 -6.49 22.88
CA ASP A 554 26.47 -7.18 22.09
C ASP A 554 26.85 -6.43 20.80
N THR A 555 25.92 -5.63 20.25
CA THR A 555 26.07 -5.01 18.93
C THR A 555 26.03 -3.48 18.95
N LEU A 556 25.55 -2.86 20.04
CA LEU A 556 25.33 -1.42 20.11
C LEU A 556 25.80 -0.84 21.45
N GLN A 557 26.32 0.39 21.39
CA GLN A 557 26.67 1.19 22.57
C GLN A 557 25.86 2.48 22.55
N GLY A 558 25.14 2.74 23.64
CA GLY A 558 24.33 3.94 23.84
C GLY A 558 25.17 5.20 24.10
N PRO A 559 24.52 6.36 24.28
CA PRO A 559 25.20 7.58 24.72
C PRO A 559 25.87 7.37 26.10
N VAL A 560 27.00 8.05 26.31
CA VAL A 560 27.70 8.10 27.59
C VAL A 560 27.13 9.26 28.40
N TYR A 561 26.63 8.96 29.60
CA TYR A 561 26.16 9.95 30.56
C TYR A 561 27.20 10.15 31.64
N SER A 562 27.71 11.37 31.79
CA SER A 562 28.68 11.74 32.82
C SER A 562 27.99 12.46 33.97
N PHE A 563 28.36 12.12 35.20
CA PHE A 563 27.77 12.69 36.40
C PHE A 563 28.79 12.74 37.56
N THR A 564 28.63 13.69 38.48
CA THR A 564 29.37 13.71 39.75
C THR A 564 28.38 13.87 40.91
N VAL A 565 28.71 13.30 42.08
CA VAL A 565 27.91 13.53 43.30
C VAL A 565 27.91 15.01 43.67
N GLN A 566 29.03 15.69 43.41
CA GLN A 566 29.16 17.13 43.61
C GLN A 566 28.13 17.93 42.80
N ASP A 567 27.85 17.56 41.54
CA ASP A 567 26.91 18.30 40.70
C ASP A 567 25.49 18.27 41.26
N TYR A 568 25.05 17.10 41.75
CA TYR A 568 23.73 16.97 42.38
C TYR A 568 23.63 17.73 43.70
N ALA A 569 24.65 17.60 44.54
CA ALA A 569 24.67 18.30 45.82
C ALA A 569 24.67 19.83 45.63
N LYS A 570 25.45 20.34 44.66
CA LYS A 570 25.43 21.76 44.26
C LYS A 570 24.09 22.16 43.68
N TYR A 571 23.43 21.29 42.90
CA TYR A 571 22.09 21.55 42.38
C TYR A 571 21.09 21.77 43.53
N ILE A 572 21.08 20.93 44.56
CA ILE A 572 20.22 21.12 45.74
C ILE A 572 20.56 22.45 46.43
N CYS A 573 21.84 22.74 46.65
CA CYS A 573 22.27 23.99 47.30
C CYS A 573 21.83 25.23 46.51
N ASN A 574 21.96 25.21 45.19
CA ASN A 574 21.62 26.31 44.30
C ASN A 574 20.10 26.51 44.14
N ASN A 575 19.32 25.44 44.35
CA ASN A 575 17.85 25.46 44.27
C ASN A 575 17.22 25.26 45.66
N SER A 576 17.88 25.74 46.72
CA SER A 576 17.46 25.50 48.11
C SER A 576 16.04 25.96 48.45
N ALA A 577 15.44 26.86 47.67
CA ALA A 577 14.03 27.26 47.81
C ALA A 577 13.02 26.15 47.42
N GLU A 578 13.44 25.17 46.63
CA GLU A 578 12.63 24.02 46.20
C GLU A 578 12.77 22.82 47.14
N TYR A 579 13.71 22.88 48.10
CA TYR A 579 14.02 21.80 49.04
C TYR A 579 13.82 22.27 50.49
N SER A 580 13.78 21.33 51.45
CA SER A 580 13.77 21.71 52.87
C SER A 580 15.12 22.31 53.29
N THR A 581 15.10 23.17 54.31
CA THR A 581 16.31 23.75 54.89
C THR A 581 17.31 22.65 55.30
N GLU A 582 16.79 21.55 55.84
CA GLU A 582 17.56 20.40 56.29
C GLU A 582 18.16 19.61 55.11
N ALA A 583 17.47 19.51 53.97
CA ALA A 583 18.01 18.87 52.76
C ALA A 583 19.16 19.68 52.16
N ALA A 584 19.04 21.01 52.14
CA ALA A 584 20.12 21.90 51.68
C ALA A 584 21.34 21.81 52.62
N ALA A 585 21.12 21.85 53.93
CA ALA A 585 22.18 21.69 54.93
C ALA A 585 22.88 20.31 54.83
N LEU A 586 22.11 19.25 54.57
CA LEU A 586 22.66 17.91 54.32
C LEU A 586 23.55 17.89 53.06
N ALA A 587 23.10 18.50 51.96
CA ALA A 587 23.88 18.58 50.73
C ALA A 587 25.20 19.36 50.93
N GLU A 588 25.18 20.46 51.69
CA GLU A 588 26.38 21.22 52.05
C GLU A 588 27.35 20.40 52.91
N ALA A 589 26.85 19.76 53.97
CA ALA A 589 27.67 18.93 54.85
C ALA A 589 28.27 17.72 54.10
N MET A 590 27.53 17.16 53.15
CA MET A 590 27.98 16.08 52.28
C MET A 590 29.11 16.53 51.35
N LEU A 591 28.99 17.72 50.74
CA LEU A 591 30.06 18.33 49.92
C LEU A 591 31.33 18.57 50.74
N GLN A 592 31.15 19.07 51.96
CA GLN A 592 32.25 19.32 52.88
C GLN A 592 32.95 18.00 53.24
N TYR A 593 32.21 16.98 53.66
CA TYR A 593 32.75 15.66 53.97
C TYR A 593 33.53 15.05 52.79
N GLY A 594 32.98 15.10 51.57
CA GLY A 594 33.67 14.62 50.37
C GLY A 594 34.99 15.34 50.09
N ALA A 595 35.06 16.66 50.32
CA ALA A 595 36.28 17.46 50.14
C ALA A 595 37.39 17.05 51.12
N TYR A 596 37.06 16.88 52.41
CA TYR A 596 38.04 16.43 53.41
C TYR A 596 38.44 14.96 53.24
N ALA A 597 37.51 14.10 52.81
CA ALA A 597 37.81 12.71 52.49
C ALA A 597 38.83 12.64 51.35
N LYS A 598 38.59 13.36 50.26
CA LYS A 598 39.53 13.48 49.15
C LYS A 598 40.89 13.98 49.62
N ALA A 599 40.90 15.07 50.39
CA ALA A 599 42.14 15.68 50.85
C ALA A 599 43.01 14.72 51.66
N TYR A 600 42.40 14.00 52.61
CA TYR A 600 43.09 13.00 53.43
C TYR A 600 43.66 11.83 52.60
N PHE A 601 42.85 11.23 51.72
CA PHE A 601 43.30 10.06 50.94
C PHE A 601 44.30 10.40 49.82
N GLU A 602 44.32 11.63 49.33
CA GLU A 602 45.31 12.13 48.36
C GLU A 602 46.57 12.71 49.04
N GLY A 603 46.59 12.82 50.37
CA GLY A 603 47.71 13.41 51.12
C GLY A 603 47.86 14.91 50.91
N THR A 604 46.75 15.63 50.70
CA THR A 604 46.71 17.09 50.53
C THR A 604 46.15 17.77 51.77
N ALA A 605 46.70 18.94 52.13
CA ALA A 605 46.25 19.69 53.29
C ALA A 605 45.03 20.57 52.97
N LEU A 606 43.98 20.46 53.76
CA LEU A 606 42.78 21.32 53.71
C LEU A 606 42.51 21.89 55.11
N ALA A 607 42.48 23.22 55.23
CA ALA A 607 42.27 23.91 56.51
C ALA A 607 40.83 23.74 57.00
N PRO A 608 40.59 23.55 58.31
CA PRO A 608 39.26 23.31 58.86
C PRO A 608 38.38 24.55 58.74
N THR A 609 37.07 24.36 58.64
CA THR A 609 36.11 25.47 58.72
C THR A 609 35.83 25.85 60.17
N ALA A 610 35.29 27.04 60.42
CA ALA A 610 34.90 27.48 61.77
C ALA A 610 33.92 26.50 62.46
N ALA A 611 33.03 25.85 61.69
CA ALA A 611 32.12 24.83 62.20
C ALA A 611 32.82 23.51 62.57
N MET A 612 33.98 23.22 61.99
CA MET A 612 34.79 22.05 62.35
C MET A 612 35.66 22.30 63.56
N GLU A 613 36.20 23.50 63.72
CA GLU A 613 37.06 23.86 64.85
C GLU A 613 36.35 23.72 66.20
N VAL A 614 35.01 23.88 66.23
CA VAL A 614 34.20 23.67 67.43
C VAL A 614 33.94 22.19 67.75
N VAL A 615 34.21 21.26 66.82
CA VAL A 615 34.02 19.82 67.02
C VAL A 615 35.28 19.24 67.68
N THR A 616 35.15 18.93 68.98
CA THR A 616 36.20 18.38 69.83
C THR A 616 35.81 17.01 70.39
N ALA A 617 36.75 16.31 71.02
CA ALA A 617 36.43 15.04 71.70
C ALA A 617 35.31 15.17 72.76
N ASP A 618 35.15 16.36 73.36
CA ASP A 618 34.12 16.66 74.34
C ASP A 618 32.74 16.91 73.69
N THR A 619 32.68 17.36 72.43
CA THR A 619 31.40 17.52 71.72
C THR A 619 30.72 16.20 71.34
N LEU A 620 31.44 15.08 71.44
CA LEU A 620 30.95 13.73 71.13
C LEU A 620 30.55 12.96 72.42
N SER A 621 30.13 13.65 73.49
CA SER A 621 30.01 13.17 74.89
C SER A 621 28.94 12.11 75.21
N GLU A 622 28.55 11.26 74.26
CA GLU A 622 27.49 10.28 74.52
C GLU A 622 27.99 8.85 74.45
N LEU A 623 27.98 8.21 75.62
CA LEU A 623 28.26 6.80 75.92
C LEU A 623 29.75 6.41 75.81
N MET A 624 30.15 5.38 76.54
CA MET A 624 31.51 4.80 76.52
C MET A 624 31.41 3.38 75.98
N PRO A 625 32.43 2.87 75.26
CA PRO A 625 32.39 1.50 74.77
C PRO A 625 32.23 0.52 75.93
N GLY A 626 31.19 -0.31 75.87
CA GLY A 626 30.94 -1.35 76.85
C GLY A 626 31.50 -2.67 76.34
N SER A 627 32.45 -3.26 77.06
CA SER A 627 32.89 -4.64 76.81
C SER A 627 32.37 -5.57 77.91
N SER A 628 31.90 -6.75 77.54
CA SER A 628 31.51 -7.80 78.48
C SER A 628 32.12 -9.15 78.09
N GLY A 629 32.36 -10.01 79.09
CA GLY A 629 33.06 -11.28 78.90
C GLY A 629 34.58 -11.16 78.89
N THR A 630 35.26 -12.26 78.60
CA THR A 630 36.74 -12.37 78.57
C THR A 630 37.18 -12.96 77.24
N LEU A 631 38.16 -12.31 76.60
CA LEU A 631 38.77 -12.85 75.39
C LEU A 631 39.51 -14.18 75.71
N PRO A 632 39.55 -15.13 74.77
CA PRO A 632 40.34 -16.35 74.91
C PRO A 632 41.82 -16.04 75.17
N GLU A 633 42.48 -16.87 75.98
CA GLU A 633 43.92 -16.79 76.25
C GLU A 633 44.69 -16.94 74.93
N GLY A 634 45.51 -15.94 74.57
CA GLY A 634 46.19 -15.85 73.28
C GLY A 634 45.57 -14.86 72.26
N ILE A 635 44.38 -14.30 72.54
CA ILE A 635 43.75 -13.24 71.73
C ILE A 635 43.67 -11.95 72.55
N THR A 636 44.19 -10.85 72.00
CA THR A 636 44.13 -9.52 72.62
C THR A 636 43.49 -8.50 71.69
N TYR A 637 42.54 -7.72 72.20
CA TYR A 637 41.96 -6.62 71.44
C TYR A 637 43.03 -5.53 71.20
N TYR A 638 43.20 -5.12 69.95
CA TYR A 638 44.23 -4.16 69.56
C TYR A 638 43.65 -2.75 69.32
N GLY A 639 42.54 -2.64 68.60
CA GLY A 639 41.93 -1.35 68.32
C GLY A 639 40.91 -1.37 67.18
N THR A 640 40.31 -0.22 66.89
CA THR A 640 39.30 -0.04 65.84
C THR A 640 39.83 0.90 64.76
N THR A 641 39.42 0.68 63.51
CA THR A 641 39.53 1.68 62.45
C THR A 641 38.21 1.80 61.69
N LEU A 642 37.96 2.96 61.11
CA LEU A 642 36.89 3.17 60.15
C LEU A 642 37.47 3.14 58.73
N LEU A 643 36.89 2.36 57.83
CA LEU A 643 37.26 2.30 56.42
C LEU A 643 36.19 3.02 55.60
N LEU A 644 36.62 3.93 54.73
CA LEU A 644 35.77 4.86 53.97
C LEU A 644 36.00 4.71 52.46
N GLU A 645 36.05 3.45 52.00
CA GLU A 645 36.12 3.13 50.57
C GLU A 645 34.72 3.32 49.96
N SER A 646 34.01 2.28 49.49
CA SER A 646 32.65 2.44 48.96
C SER A 646 31.54 2.38 50.04
N ASN A 647 31.82 1.71 51.16
CA ASN A 647 30.90 1.55 52.28
C ASN A 647 31.59 2.06 53.55
N THR A 648 30.80 2.53 54.52
CA THR A 648 31.33 2.78 55.87
C THR A 648 31.50 1.45 56.59
N VAL A 649 32.76 1.06 56.86
CA VAL A 649 33.09 -0.19 57.56
C VAL A 649 33.80 0.09 58.87
N LEU A 650 33.26 -0.40 59.98
CA LEU A 650 33.93 -0.42 61.26
C LEU A 650 34.70 -1.73 61.42
N ARG A 651 36.03 -1.64 61.47
CA ARG A 651 36.93 -2.79 61.55
C ARG A 651 37.59 -2.86 62.93
N HIS A 652 37.40 -3.97 63.62
CA HIS A 652 37.99 -4.25 64.92
C HIS A 652 39.16 -5.22 64.78
N TYR A 653 40.34 -4.83 65.25
CA TYR A 653 41.58 -5.63 65.18
C TYR A 653 41.87 -6.38 66.46
N PHE A 654 42.35 -7.60 66.30
CA PHE A 654 42.74 -8.52 67.35
C PHE A 654 44.14 -9.05 67.05
N ARG A 655 45.03 -8.99 68.04
CA ARG A 655 46.37 -9.58 67.99
C ARG A 655 46.29 -10.99 68.55
N VAL A 656 46.84 -11.94 67.81
CA VAL A 656 46.81 -13.37 68.11
C VAL A 656 48.24 -13.86 68.34
N GLU A 657 48.46 -14.65 69.41
CA GLU A 657 49.77 -15.21 69.71
C GLU A 657 50.24 -16.23 68.64
N PRO A 658 51.55 -16.30 68.35
CA PRO A 658 52.07 -17.23 67.35
C PRO A 658 51.72 -18.69 67.66
N GLY A 659 51.10 -19.39 66.71
CA GLY A 659 50.72 -20.80 66.83
C GLY A 659 49.33 -21.06 67.44
N PHE A 660 48.58 -20.00 67.80
CA PHE A 660 47.20 -20.13 68.26
C PHE A 660 46.22 -20.29 67.09
N ASP A 661 45.39 -21.34 67.13
CA ASP A 661 44.40 -21.62 66.08
C ASP A 661 43.12 -20.78 66.28
N VAL A 662 42.82 -19.95 65.28
CA VAL A 662 41.66 -19.05 65.28
C VAL A 662 40.55 -19.47 64.33
N SER A 663 40.67 -20.62 63.65
CA SER A 663 39.62 -21.09 62.71
C SER A 663 38.29 -21.36 63.40
N GLN A 664 38.31 -21.56 64.72
CA GLN A 664 37.13 -21.74 65.57
C GLN A 664 36.43 -20.42 65.94
N TYR A 665 36.95 -19.26 65.54
CA TYR A 665 36.37 -17.94 65.83
C TYR A 665 35.94 -17.22 64.54
N ALA A 666 34.84 -16.48 64.62
CA ALA A 666 34.21 -15.80 63.48
C ALA A 666 34.93 -14.48 63.06
N PHE A 667 36.22 -14.56 62.68
CA PHE A 667 36.93 -13.43 62.08
C PHE A 667 36.54 -13.23 60.61
N THR A 668 36.38 -11.99 60.16
CA THR A 668 36.05 -11.65 58.77
C THR A 668 37.28 -11.59 57.85
N GLY A 669 38.48 -11.56 58.42
CA GLY A 669 39.73 -11.60 57.65
C GLY A 669 40.98 -11.38 58.52
N SER A 670 42.14 -11.26 57.87
CA SER A 670 43.43 -11.02 58.50
C SER A 670 44.31 -10.05 57.69
N LYS A 671 45.16 -9.30 58.38
CA LYS A 671 46.14 -8.37 57.78
C LYS A 671 47.42 -8.36 58.61
N GLY A 672 48.49 -8.94 58.05
CA GLY A 672 49.75 -9.11 58.78
C GLY A 672 49.58 -9.98 60.01
N ASN A 673 50.00 -9.48 61.18
CA ASN A 673 49.90 -10.18 62.47
C ASN A 673 48.55 -9.96 63.20
N TYR A 674 47.54 -9.43 62.50
CA TYR A 674 46.24 -9.11 63.07
C TYR A 674 45.11 -9.86 62.37
N TYR A 675 44.13 -10.30 63.14
CA TYR A 675 42.83 -10.73 62.66
C TYR A 675 41.81 -9.63 62.90
N TYR A 676 40.75 -9.58 62.11
CA TYR A 676 39.76 -8.53 62.25
C TYR A 676 38.31 -8.98 62.02
N ILE A 677 37.38 -8.23 62.60
CA ILE A 677 35.94 -8.34 62.39
C ILE A 677 35.43 -7.02 61.80
N ASP A 678 34.78 -7.12 60.64
CA ASP A 678 34.19 -6.00 59.91
C ASP A 678 32.68 -5.93 60.13
N THR A 679 32.22 -4.72 60.42
CA THR A 679 30.80 -4.36 60.30
C THR A 679 30.68 -3.34 59.18
N ALA A 680 30.12 -3.75 58.04
CA ALA A 680 29.94 -2.91 56.86
C ALA A 680 28.51 -2.37 56.74
N GLY A 681 28.34 -1.32 55.93
CA GLY A 681 27.02 -0.77 55.60
C GLY A 681 26.43 0.07 56.72
N ILE A 682 27.28 0.76 57.50
CA ILE A 682 26.81 1.61 58.59
C ILE A 682 26.38 2.96 58.02
N SER A 683 25.08 3.20 58.00
CA SER A 683 24.48 4.46 57.50
C SER A 683 24.90 5.65 58.38
N VAL A 684 25.15 6.81 57.75
CA VAL A 684 25.76 7.95 58.42
C VAL A 684 24.89 8.50 59.55
N ASN A 685 23.57 8.53 59.35
CA ASN A 685 22.56 8.83 60.37
C ASN A 685 22.64 7.90 61.60
N ARG A 686 23.20 6.70 61.49
CA ARG A 686 23.23 5.69 62.56
C ARG A 686 24.53 5.62 63.34
N PHE A 687 25.47 6.56 63.15
CA PHE A 687 26.77 6.52 63.82
C PHE A 687 26.73 6.58 65.35
N ARG A 688 25.63 7.07 65.93
CA ARG A 688 25.40 7.03 67.38
C ARG A 688 25.04 5.63 67.88
N ILE A 689 24.39 4.82 67.05
CA ILE A 689 23.90 3.49 67.43
C ILE A 689 25.10 2.55 67.57
N PRO A 690 25.38 2.01 68.78
CA PRO A 690 26.47 1.07 68.95
C PRO A 690 26.22 -0.22 68.18
N VAL A 691 27.22 -0.69 67.44
CA VAL A 691 27.21 -2.01 66.82
C VAL A 691 27.88 -2.99 67.78
N SER A 692 27.22 -4.12 68.01
CA SER A 692 27.78 -5.19 68.83
C SER A 692 28.64 -6.13 68.00
N VAL A 693 29.91 -6.29 68.39
CA VAL A 693 30.86 -7.23 67.82
C VAL A 693 31.20 -8.28 68.85
N SER A 694 31.11 -9.55 68.50
CA SER A 694 31.37 -10.66 69.43
C SER A 694 32.41 -11.63 68.88
N VAL A 695 33.30 -12.10 69.76
CA VAL A 695 34.14 -13.28 69.50
C VAL A 695 33.39 -14.51 70.00
N THR A 696 32.91 -15.30 69.06
CA THR A 696 32.09 -16.49 69.33
C THR A 696 32.83 -17.74 68.84
N GLU A 697 32.81 -18.79 69.65
CA GLU A 697 33.39 -20.10 69.34
C GLU A 697 32.41 -20.89 68.47
N GLN A 698 32.86 -21.39 67.31
CA GLN A 698 32.02 -22.13 66.38
C GLN A 698 32.20 -23.64 66.59
N THR A 699 31.33 -24.27 67.40
CA THR A 699 31.33 -25.73 67.58
C THR A 699 30.37 -26.41 66.60
N GLY A 700 30.82 -26.68 65.37
CA GLY A 700 30.01 -27.38 64.37
C GLY A 700 28.70 -26.67 64.02
N PHE A 701 27.83 -27.35 63.26
CA PHE A 701 26.62 -26.78 62.63
C PHE A 701 25.51 -26.25 63.58
N GLN A 702 25.78 -26.04 64.87
CA GLN A 702 24.89 -25.30 65.78
C GLN A 702 25.68 -24.24 66.58
N GLN A 703 25.21 -22.98 66.51
CA GLN A 703 25.71 -21.88 67.35
C GLN A 703 25.60 -22.26 68.83
N SER A 704 26.72 -22.41 69.52
CA SER A 704 26.73 -22.48 70.97
C SER A 704 26.45 -21.08 71.54
N SER A 705 25.46 -21.01 72.42
CA SER A 705 24.78 -19.79 72.88
C SER A 705 25.56 -19.03 73.96
N GLY A 706 26.75 -18.53 73.65
CA GLY A 706 27.47 -17.63 74.56
C GLY A 706 28.67 -16.97 73.91
N SER A 707 28.57 -15.68 73.59
CA SER A 707 29.71 -14.84 73.22
C SER A 707 30.76 -14.91 74.34
N LYS A 708 32.00 -15.29 74.01
CA LYS A 708 33.10 -15.29 75.01
C LYS A 708 33.45 -13.86 75.42
N TRP A 709 33.38 -12.98 74.43
CA TRP A 709 33.57 -11.55 74.59
C TRP A 709 32.69 -10.80 73.58
N SER A 710 32.10 -9.69 74.03
CA SER A 710 31.33 -8.77 73.20
C SER A 710 31.76 -7.33 73.45
N LEU A 711 31.81 -6.55 72.39
CA LEU A 711 32.09 -5.12 72.41
C LEU A 711 30.94 -4.38 71.73
N SER A 712 30.33 -3.45 72.46
CA SER A 712 29.38 -2.49 71.93
C SER A 712 30.12 -1.22 71.54
N TYR A 713 30.23 -0.94 70.24
CA TYR A 713 31.04 0.16 69.72
C TYR A 713 30.30 0.94 68.63
N SER A 714 30.19 2.26 68.79
CA SER A 714 29.62 3.16 67.79
C SER A 714 30.72 3.82 66.96
N PRO A 715 30.49 4.13 65.68
CA PRO A 715 31.40 4.96 64.90
C PRO A 715 31.77 6.29 65.59
N LEU A 716 30.83 6.93 66.31
CA LEU A 716 31.14 8.16 67.07
C LEU A 716 32.26 7.96 68.10
N TYR A 717 32.42 6.78 68.71
CA TYR A 717 33.56 6.52 69.59
C TYR A 717 34.90 6.55 68.85
N TYR A 718 34.92 6.03 67.62
CA TYR A 718 36.12 6.10 66.80
C TYR A 718 36.47 7.57 66.52
N LEU A 719 35.51 8.37 66.05
CA LEU A 719 35.70 9.80 65.79
C LEU A 719 36.21 10.53 67.05
N ARG A 720 35.62 10.27 68.23
CA ARG A 720 36.07 10.82 69.51
C ARG A 720 37.51 10.41 69.84
N SER A 721 37.86 9.14 69.64
CA SER A 721 39.20 8.62 69.93
C SER A 721 40.27 9.28 69.05
N VAL A 722 39.94 9.55 67.78
CA VAL A 722 40.82 10.23 66.82
C VAL A 722 41.04 11.69 67.25
N LEU A 723 39.98 12.39 67.67
CA LEU A 723 40.04 13.78 68.13
C LEU A 723 40.80 13.96 69.44
N GLY A 724 40.66 13.02 70.39
CA GLY A 724 41.28 13.08 71.72
C GLY A 724 42.75 12.67 71.77
N ALA A 725 43.28 12.05 70.72
CA ALA A 725 44.68 11.60 70.69
C ALA A 725 45.64 12.73 70.27
N GLU A 726 46.74 12.90 71.03
CA GLU A 726 47.73 13.97 70.82
C GLU A 726 48.49 13.82 69.49
N ASN A 727 48.80 12.59 69.07
CA ASN A 727 49.66 12.29 67.92
C ASN A 727 48.90 11.86 66.65
N THR A 728 47.60 12.13 66.57
CA THR A 728 46.81 11.86 65.35
C THR A 728 47.13 12.88 64.28
N ASP A 729 47.30 12.39 63.05
CA ASP A 729 47.39 13.18 61.81
C ASP A 729 46.33 14.31 61.74
N PRO A 730 46.70 15.60 61.62
CA PRO A 730 45.76 16.71 61.56
C PRO A 730 44.70 16.56 60.47
N GLU A 731 45.08 16.01 59.31
CA GLU A 731 44.21 15.75 58.18
C GLU A 731 43.16 14.69 58.51
N LEU A 732 43.53 13.67 59.30
CA LEU A 732 42.58 12.69 59.83
C LEU A 732 41.64 13.33 60.85
N LYS A 733 42.12 14.29 61.67
CA LYS A 733 41.25 15.06 62.58
C LYS A 733 40.22 15.89 61.80
N HIS A 734 40.63 16.57 60.74
CA HIS A 734 39.70 17.32 59.89
C HIS A 734 38.67 16.41 59.21
N LEU A 735 39.09 15.24 58.72
CA LEU A 735 38.16 14.26 58.13
C LEU A 735 37.08 13.82 59.13
N VAL A 736 37.46 13.45 60.36
CA VAL A 736 36.47 13.01 61.36
C VAL A 736 35.56 14.16 61.84
N GLN A 737 36.04 15.41 61.86
CA GLN A 737 35.20 16.58 62.15
C GLN A 737 34.15 16.80 61.06
N ALA A 738 34.55 16.76 59.79
CA ALA A 738 33.63 16.89 58.66
C ALA A 738 32.61 15.74 58.63
N MET A 739 33.05 14.52 58.95
CA MET A 739 32.20 13.34 59.05
C MET A 739 31.16 13.47 60.18
N TYR A 740 31.52 14.05 61.32
CA TYR A 740 30.59 14.33 62.41
C TYR A 740 29.52 15.36 62.01
N LEU A 741 29.91 16.44 61.33
CA LEU A 741 28.97 17.44 60.82
C LEU A 741 28.01 16.84 59.79
N PHE A 742 28.51 15.96 58.92
CA PHE A 742 27.68 15.23 57.97
C PHE A 742 26.69 14.28 58.67
N HIS A 743 27.12 13.56 59.70
CA HIS A 743 26.23 12.76 60.55
C HIS A 743 25.11 13.60 61.19
N ARG A 744 25.46 14.75 61.76
CA ARG A 744 24.49 15.69 62.37
C ARG A 744 23.45 16.17 61.36
N ALA A 745 23.89 16.61 60.17
CA ALA A 745 22.99 17.08 59.13
C ALA A 745 22.06 15.96 58.61
N ALA A 746 22.57 14.72 58.51
CA ALA A 746 21.76 13.57 58.10
C ALA A 746 20.67 13.23 59.13
N LEU A 747 21.00 13.28 60.43
CA LEU A 747 20.04 13.11 61.51
C LEU A 747 18.95 14.19 61.49
N ASP A 748 19.36 15.46 61.37
CA ASP A 748 18.43 16.59 61.36
C ASP A 748 17.46 16.51 60.16
N TYR A 749 17.94 16.04 59.00
CA TYR A 749 17.11 15.78 57.83
C TYR A 749 16.10 14.65 58.04
N GLU A 750 16.51 13.49 58.55
CA GLU A 750 15.58 12.37 58.81
C GLU A 750 14.54 12.68 59.88
N MET A 751 14.93 13.46 60.90
CA MET A 751 13.99 13.98 61.89
C MET A 751 12.94 14.89 61.26
N SER A 752 13.32 15.70 60.25
CA SER A 752 12.38 16.55 59.51
C SER A 752 11.36 15.75 58.69
N LEU A 753 11.73 14.54 58.24
CA LEU A 753 10.85 13.62 57.51
C LEU A 753 9.93 12.80 58.44
N GLY A 754 10.14 12.84 59.75
CA GLY A 754 9.37 12.07 60.74
C GLY A 754 9.76 10.59 60.80
N GLU A 755 10.89 10.20 60.21
CA GLU A 755 11.36 8.80 60.15
C GLU A 755 12.03 8.34 61.46
N ILE A 756 12.41 9.28 62.34
CA ILE A 756 13.01 9.03 63.66
C ILE A 756 12.38 10.00 64.69
N THR A 757 12.08 9.53 65.90
CA THR A 757 11.54 10.36 66.99
C THR A 757 12.64 11.13 67.75
N PRO A 758 12.43 12.40 68.15
CA PRO A 758 13.37 13.14 69.01
C PRO A 758 13.45 12.54 70.43
N GLU A 759 14.66 12.39 70.99
CA GLU A 759 14.87 11.93 72.39
C GLU A 759 14.92 13.09 73.41
N PRO A 760 14.50 12.85 74.67
CA PRO A 760 14.45 13.86 75.74
C PRO A 760 15.85 14.20 76.29
N PRO A 761 16.03 15.37 76.93
CA PRO A 761 17.33 15.80 77.47
C PRO A 761 17.81 14.88 78.61
N VAL A 762 19.12 14.62 78.62
CA VAL A 762 19.81 13.80 79.64
C VAL A 762 19.65 14.45 81.02
N ALA A 763 19.14 13.69 81.99
CA ALA A 763 19.16 14.08 83.40
C ALA A 763 20.60 14.02 83.94
N GLU A 764 21.06 15.11 84.55
CA GLU A 764 22.23 15.10 85.43
C GLU A 764 22.02 14.03 86.53
N ALA A 765 22.79 12.95 86.48
CA ALA A 765 22.89 11.99 87.58
C ALA A 765 24.33 12.03 88.11
N GLU A 766 24.40 12.15 89.44
CA GLU A 766 25.51 12.58 90.27
C GLU A 766 26.83 11.82 90.07
N LEU A 767 27.93 12.58 90.20
CA LEU A 767 29.23 12.09 90.65
C LEU A 767 29.09 11.34 91.99
N SER A 768 29.43 10.06 92.00
CA SER A 768 30.10 9.38 93.13
C SER A 768 30.90 8.19 92.66
#